data_AF-A0A9W7L5R4-F1
#
_entry.id   AF-A0A9W7L5R4-F1
#
_cell.length_a   1.000
_cell.length_b   1.000
_cell.length_c   1.000
_cell.angle_alpha   90.00
_cell.angle_beta   90.00
_cell.angle_gamma   90.00
#
_symmetry.space_group_name_H-M   'P 1'
#
loop_
_entity.id
_entity.type
_entity.pdbx_description
1 polymer ?
#
loop_
_entity_poly.entity_id
_entity_poly.type
_entity_poly.pdbx_seq_one_letter_code
_entity_poly.pdbx_strand_id
1 'polypeptide(L)'
;MGPQFAGLAVALEEGIYASHNLSVTFLPTCPVGEEPSRVRSAYASDPTVPVLGVTEQYVLMDCLHHDPNLSLQAVSAMFRSSPLSLLSLSPPPPGPLIVGCHEDTVSLLRSILPPSTSVISVPRSEKLKLLASGDIGAAQVYATTEPSTFSRLYPSLASSMTTTPLSYFGAELGYGQVIFAPEEMLEENTQGGEVKAFLEATYEGWRRAMIKPDDAIRSVRNVCHKLGLDDEGHDHYDLSDSALISEILCKINDEVADTKEGKMLGVLDRDRFNSATRSLLPSLAPSVALDFGLSPNFYQPPPNMFRGSEFARKLLESTSSSASSVLSSTGLSPSLTVITVGTDVEGETHPSAPSRRRSHSSSSNTWYDKVKTGSKYGVSVKSIVLPPSASTEDVIDAIKGESDKDGIQLMWPLPTSVDAASCYRAIPLHQDVDGLVPSSPTLPLTADAVLTLLKHGGVEIEGSDCVVVGTSKVSGSPIASALSSLGATVTQATSMTPKESLRRSVESADIVVSAVGVEGVVEGGWIKSGAAVVNVGKVYDSEDPGALFKPDITGGGGALERARVYGGTPGGVGPLCVALLMRNVVEKAISRADRDEERRKLGVLTDSELSGEDTGTWAGRPLSRTFTFKDHPSALAFVSEVVRVAEEMDHHPTEVRTVHHCTEGVSVELKYETYTVKGVTKKDVGAIQRIDEMWKERGGGGLLKSSTFLYNLPEDLIAPHPAEVRGKSRFLNNKVIHSEFDEAFRSLWNSSLKSNTHVVFNDSRVVKARCSADGGVEVLFLDPYGTTKGMGVLGEDAEGQSWRAMVRSRKSTGDVLQLDGLNGCSVEVVAVESEWIEGGKPDGIDCVVRVKGTASMTMLEFFDSLGSIPIPPYFNRDAVPDDEVRYQNVFAKAEGSVAAPTAGLHFTDDLIEELGASASFLTLHVGAGTFKPIEAEIVTDHSMHSEKFSCNKREVEGVIAAIEQGKDVLAVGTTSARTLESLYWLGVSISEGEQRGGGEGGLSLSQYQAYDLPGSMPVAEALQLVVDEFPSSELISGKTSLMIVPGYSFKVVDKLVTNFHAPDSTLMLMVSAFAGTREIKEIYEQAIAGKMKFLSYGDAMMLERKREGGREKGE
;
A
#
# COMPACT_ATOMS: atom_id res chain seq x y z
N MET A 1 35.79 -17.67 -23.29
CA MET A 1 35.15 -18.93 -22.94
C MET A 1 34.09 -18.59 -21.93
N GLY A 2 32.86 -19.03 -22.13
CA GLY A 2 31.77 -18.74 -21.21
C GLY A 2 31.82 -19.59 -19.94
N PRO A 3 30.98 -19.27 -18.94
CA PRO A 3 30.76 -20.05 -17.72
C PRO A 3 30.65 -21.57 -17.88
N GLN A 4 30.12 -21.99 -19.02
CA GLN A 4 29.82 -23.39 -19.30
C GLN A 4 31.04 -24.23 -19.65
N PHE A 5 32.02 -23.62 -20.31
CA PHE A 5 33.28 -24.30 -20.57
C PHE A 5 34.00 -24.65 -19.27
N ALA A 6 33.78 -23.88 -18.19
CA ALA A 6 34.41 -24.15 -16.90
C ALA A 6 33.91 -25.43 -16.23
N GLY A 7 32.59 -25.68 -16.17
CA GLY A 7 32.09 -26.95 -15.62
C GLY A 7 32.43 -28.15 -16.50
N LEU A 8 32.39 -27.97 -17.82
CA LEU A 8 32.84 -29.00 -18.76
C LEU A 8 34.32 -29.34 -18.55
N ALA A 9 35.19 -28.32 -18.41
CA ALA A 9 36.62 -28.49 -18.17
C ALA A 9 36.92 -29.07 -16.79
N VAL A 10 36.19 -28.66 -15.75
CA VAL A 10 36.32 -29.21 -14.38
C VAL A 10 35.87 -30.66 -14.34
N ALA A 11 34.73 -30.99 -14.96
CA ALA A 11 34.24 -32.36 -15.05
C ALA A 11 35.19 -33.27 -15.84
N LEU A 12 35.86 -32.74 -16.86
CA LEU A 12 36.86 -33.46 -17.63
C LEU A 12 38.16 -33.66 -16.84
N GLU A 13 38.73 -32.58 -16.30
CA GLU A 13 40.03 -32.61 -15.61
C GLU A 13 39.97 -33.39 -14.29
N GLU A 14 38.87 -33.27 -13.54
CA GLU A 14 38.67 -34.00 -12.28
C GLU A 14 38.13 -35.42 -12.50
N GLY A 15 38.01 -35.88 -13.75
CA GLY A 15 37.58 -37.24 -14.08
C GLY A 15 36.12 -37.55 -13.73
N ILE A 16 35.27 -36.53 -13.63
CA ILE A 16 33.86 -36.68 -13.24
C ILE A 16 33.07 -37.41 -14.32
N TYR A 17 33.34 -37.14 -15.62
CA TYR A 17 32.75 -37.93 -16.70
C TYR A 17 33.13 -39.40 -16.63
N ALA A 18 34.42 -39.69 -16.38
CA ALA A 18 34.89 -41.07 -16.22
C ALA A 18 34.24 -41.76 -15.01
N SER A 19 33.97 -41.03 -13.92
CA SER A 19 33.23 -41.56 -12.76
C SER A 19 31.77 -41.90 -13.05
N HIS A 20 31.20 -41.34 -14.13
CA HIS A 20 29.89 -41.69 -14.67
C HIS A 20 29.98 -42.66 -15.87
N ASN A 21 31.13 -43.33 -16.06
CA ASN A 21 31.44 -44.25 -17.16
C ASN A 21 31.38 -43.62 -18.56
N LEU A 22 31.62 -42.32 -18.70
CA LEU A 22 31.58 -41.62 -19.98
C LEU A 22 32.98 -41.33 -20.53
N SER A 23 33.12 -41.52 -21.85
CA SER A 23 34.30 -41.11 -22.62
C SER A 23 33.97 -39.90 -23.48
N VAL A 24 34.23 -38.70 -22.94
CA VAL A 24 33.94 -37.42 -23.61
C VAL A 24 35.18 -36.92 -24.34
N THR A 25 35.05 -36.64 -25.65
CA THR A 25 36.13 -36.05 -26.46
C THR A 25 35.71 -34.68 -26.97
N PHE A 26 36.53 -33.65 -26.69
CA PHE A 26 36.36 -32.32 -27.27
C PHE A 26 37.06 -32.26 -28.63
N LEU A 27 36.37 -31.72 -29.63
CA LEU A 27 36.97 -31.49 -30.95
C LEU A 27 37.91 -30.27 -30.89
N PRO A 28 39.11 -30.32 -31.52
CA PRO A 28 40.02 -29.18 -31.58
C PRO A 28 39.44 -28.00 -32.37
N THR A 29 39.86 -26.78 -32.04
CA THR A 29 39.45 -25.57 -32.76
C THR A 29 39.79 -25.62 -34.24
N CYS A 30 38.93 -25.01 -35.05
CA CYS A 30 39.15 -24.78 -36.49
C CYS A 30 38.97 -23.29 -36.82
N PRO A 31 39.45 -22.85 -37.99
CA PRO A 31 39.11 -21.53 -38.51
C PRO A 31 37.59 -21.31 -38.59
N VAL A 32 37.19 -20.04 -38.47
CA VAL A 32 35.78 -19.63 -38.51
C VAL A 32 35.15 -20.02 -39.84
N GLY A 33 33.98 -20.67 -39.79
CA GLY A 33 33.25 -21.18 -40.95
C GLY A 33 33.57 -22.64 -41.30
N GLU A 34 34.62 -23.24 -40.71
CA GLU A 34 34.96 -24.65 -40.92
C GLU A 34 34.34 -25.59 -39.86
N GLU A 35 33.73 -25.05 -38.81
CA GLU A 35 33.11 -25.80 -37.71
C GLU A 35 32.05 -26.78 -38.22
N PRO A 36 31.13 -26.39 -39.14
CA PRO A 36 30.12 -27.32 -39.65
C PRO A 36 30.74 -28.54 -40.34
N SER A 37 31.80 -28.34 -41.11
CA SER A 37 32.50 -29.40 -41.84
C SER A 37 33.25 -30.34 -40.90
N ARG A 38 33.78 -29.84 -39.79
CA ARG A 38 34.48 -30.64 -38.79
C ARG A 38 33.52 -31.51 -37.97
N VAL A 39 32.37 -30.97 -37.57
CA VAL A 39 31.29 -31.74 -36.91
C VAL A 39 30.81 -32.87 -37.81
N ARG A 40 30.54 -32.58 -39.09
CA ARG A 40 30.14 -33.60 -40.08
C ARG A 40 31.22 -34.66 -40.28
N SER A 41 32.49 -34.28 -40.34
CA SER A 41 33.60 -35.22 -40.54
C SER A 41 33.81 -36.15 -39.35
N ALA A 42 33.67 -35.63 -38.11
CA ALA A 42 33.74 -36.43 -36.90
C ALA A 42 32.57 -37.43 -36.82
N TYR A 43 31.34 -37.00 -37.13
CA TYR A 43 30.18 -37.88 -37.20
C TYR A 43 30.32 -38.96 -38.29
N ALA A 44 30.84 -38.60 -39.46
CA ALA A 44 31.06 -39.56 -40.55
C ALA A 44 32.08 -40.66 -40.19
N SER A 45 32.97 -40.41 -39.22
CA SER A 45 33.97 -41.38 -38.77
C SER A 45 33.41 -42.44 -37.83
N ASP A 46 32.39 -42.10 -37.04
CA ASP A 46 31.60 -43.05 -36.23
C ASP A 46 30.17 -42.52 -36.02
N PRO A 47 29.20 -42.98 -36.84
CA PRO A 47 27.82 -42.50 -36.79
C PRO A 47 27.05 -42.93 -35.53
N THR A 48 27.62 -43.83 -34.73
CA THR A 48 26.98 -44.34 -33.50
C THR A 48 27.24 -43.45 -32.29
N VAL A 49 28.20 -42.52 -32.41
CA VAL A 49 28.59 -41.61 -31.34
C VAL A 49 27.61 -40.43 -31.27
N PRO A 50 26.99 -40.18 -30.11
CA PRO A 50 26.14 -39.01 -29.90
C PRO A 50 26.92 -37.73 -30.13
N VAL A 51 26.49 -36.90 -31.09
CA VAL A 51 27.10 -35.58 -31.29
C VAL A 51 26.39 -34.57 -30.41
N LEU A 52 27.14 -34.00 -29.47
CA LEU A 52 26.69 -32.99 -28.53
C LEU A 52 27.22 -31.62 -28.97
N GLY A 53 26.32 -30.78 -29.50
CA GLY A 53 26.69 -29.44 -29.98
C GLY A 53 26.76 -28.44 -28.83
N VAL A 54 27.92 -27.79 -28.62
CA VAL A 54 28.08 -26.68 -27.67
C VAL A 54 28.33 -25.34 -28.39
N THR A 55 28.14 -25.30 -29.70
CA THR A 55 28.49 -24.17 -30.58
C THR A 55 27.32 -23.21 -30.82
N GLU A 56 27.63 -22.02 -31.34
CA GLU A 56 26.66 -20.98 -31.66
C GLU A 56 25.55 -21.48 -32.60
N GLN A 57 24.31 -21.04 -32.36
CA GLN A 57 23.09 -21.59 -32.96
C GLN A 57 23.12 -21.71 -34.49
N TYR A 58 23.85 -20.83 -35.18
CA TYR A 58 23.95 -20.83 -36.64
C TYR A 58 24.83 -21.97 -37.21
N VAL A 59 25.84 -22.45 -36.47
CA VAL A 59 26.69 -23.59 -36.89
C VAL A 59 25.85 -24.86 -36.96
N LEU A 60 24.97 -25.04 -35.97
CA LEU A 60 24.08 -26.19 -35.87
C LEU A 60 22.98 -26.16 -36.94
N MET A 61 22.40 -24.97 -37.17
CA MET A 61 21.41 -24.77 -38.23
C MET A 61 21.99 -25.03 -39.62
N ASP A 62 23.23 -24.58 -39.88
CA ASP A 62 23.90 -24.82 -41.15
C ASP A 62 24.25 -26.31 -41.38
N CYS A 63 24.68 -27.02 -40.33
CA CYS A 63 24.87 -28.48 -40.37
C CYS A 63 23.60 -29.23 -40.73
N LEU A 64 22.49 -28.95 -40.03
CA LEU A 64 21.21 -29.64 -40.22
C LEU A 64 20.53 -29.29 -41.56
N HIS A 65 20.73 -28.06 -42.05
CA HIS A 65 20.23 -27.63 -43.35
C HIS A 65 20.87 -28.42 -44.50
N HIS A 66 22.14 -28.83 -44.37
CA HIS A 66 22.88 -29.54 -45.40
C HIS A 66 22.90 -31.07 -45.22
N ASP A 67 22.83 -31.57 -44.00
CA ASP A 67 22.68 -33.00 -43.70
C ASP A 67 21.60 -33.24 -42.62
N PRO A 68 20.34 -33.44 -43.03
CA PRO A 68 19.22 -33.61 -42.12
C PRO A 68 19.23 -34.96 -41.38
N ASN A 69 20.14 -35.88 -41.70
CA ASN A 69 20.26 -37.20 -41.05
C ASN A 69 21.33 -37.23 -39.94
N LEU A 70 21.91 -36.08 -39.58
CA LEU A 70 22.85 -35.99 -38.47
C LEU A 70 22.15 -36.44 -37.17
N SER A 71 22.63 -37.51 -36.52
CA SER A 71 22.05 -38.04 -35.26
C SER A 71 22.44 -37.15 -34.07
N LEU A 72 21.80 -36.00 -34.00
CA LEU A 72 22.02 -34.99 -32.99
C LEU A 72 21.24 -35.35 -31.73
N GLN A 73 21.92 -35.93 -30.74
CA GLN A 73 21.24 -36.52 -29.57
C GLN A 73 21.02 -35.52 -28.43
N ALA A 74 21.85 -34.48 -28.34
CA ALA A 74 21.56 -33.31 -27.54
C ALA A 74 22.32 -32.07 -28.02
N VAL A 75 21.74 -30.89 -27.77
CA VAL A 75 22.24 -29.60 -28.25
C VAL A 75 22.20 -28.60 -27.13
N SER A 76 23.31 -27.92 -26.85
CA SER A 76 23.34 -26.69 -26.08
C SER A 76 23.16 -25.50 -27.02
N ALA A 77 22.01 -24.80 -26.98
CA ALA A 77 21.78 -23.60 -27.80
C ALA A 77 21.36 -22.39 -26.97
N MET A 78 21.71 -21.19 -27.46
CA MET A 78 21.58 -19.89 -26.78
C MET A 78 20.23 -19.16 -27.10
N PHE A 79 19.43 -18.74 -26.11
CA PHE A 79 18.24 -17.89 -26.20
C PHE A 79 17.94 -16.96 -24.98
N ARG A 80 17.68 -15.69 -25.33
CA ARG A 80 17.20 -14.49 -24.58
C ARG A 80 18.14 -13.61 -23.73
N SER A 81 18.25 -12.37 -24.23
CA SER A 81 18.92 -11.15 -23.72
C SER A 81 20.35 -10.91 -24.24
N SER A 82 20.38 -10.74 -25.59
CA SER A 82 21.37 -10.18 -26.53
C SER A 82 22.65 -10.94 -26.96
N PRO A 83 22.55 -11.57 -28.15
CA PRO A 83 23.51 -11.58 -29.26
C PRO A 83 22.71 -11.43 -30.59
N LEU A 84 23.23 -10.68 -31.56
CA LEU A 84 22.46 -10.15 -32.72
C LEU A 84 21.51 -8.99 -32.35
N SER A 85 22.06 -8.01 -31.65
CA SER A 85 21.53 -6.64 -31.63
C SER A 85 22.45 -5.71 -32.41
N LEU A 86 21.91 -4.60 -32.91
CA LEU A 86 22.69 -3.52 -33.52
C LEU A 86 22.92 -2.40 -32.50
N LEU A 87 24.19 -2.10 -32.26
CA LEU A 87 24.63 -0.92 -31.54
C LEU A 87 24.73 0.25 -32.52
N SER A 88 24.01 1.34 -32.27
CA SER A 88 24.01 2.55 -33.10
C SER A 88 24.08 3.81 -32.26
N LEU A 89 24.60 4.89 -32.85
CA LEU A 89 24.53 6.23 -32.27
C LEU A 89 23.17 6.88 -32.58
N SER A 90 22.69 7.73 -31.68
CA SER A 90 21.44 8.49 -31.79
C SER A 90 21.74 9.99 -31.63
N PRO A 91 21.51 10.81 -32.68
CA PRO A 91 21.00 10.42 -34.00
C PRO A 91 22.04 9.61 -34.82
N PRO A 92 21.59 8.74 -35.75
CA PRO A 92 22.49 7.94 -36.58
C PRO A 92 23.34 8.82 -37.52
N PRO A 93 24.56 8.38 -37.89
CA PRO A 93 25.42 9.16 -38.77
C PRO A 93 24.78 9.39 -40.15
N PRO A 94 25.05 10.54 -40.79
CA PRO A 94 24.39 10.94 -42.03
C PRO A 94 24.84 10.07 -43.22
N GLY A 95 23.90 9.33 -43.82
CA GLY A 95 24.15 8.49 -44.99
C GLY A 95 23.29 7.22 -45.01
N PRO A 96 23.44 6.34 -46.03
CA PRO A 96 22.80 5.02 -46.02
C PRO A 96 23.35 4.19 -44.85
N LEU A 97 22.48 3.47 -44.15
CA LEU A 97 22.87 2.69 -42.96
C LEU A 97 23.83 1.57 -43.36
N ILE A 98 25.09 1.68 -42.93
CA ILE A 98 26.11 0.62 -43.05
C ILE A 98 26.20 -0.11 -41.72
N VAL A 99 25.98 -1.42 -41.74
CA VAL A 99 26.07 -2.31 -40.59
C VAL A 99 27.35 -3.11 -40.66
N GLY A 100 28.25 -2.88 -39.70
CA GLY A 100 29.43 -3.69 -39.51
C GLY A 100 29.11 -4.94 -38.70
N CYS A 101 29.33 -6.12 -39.28
CA CYS A 101 29.12 -7.42 -38.62
C CYS A 101 30.35 -8.30 -38.79
N HIS A 102 30.44 -9.40 -38.06
CA HIS A 102 31.52 -10.35 -38.33
C HIS A 102 31.20 -11.16 -39.60
N GLU A 103 32.21 -11.78 -40.21
CA GLU A 103 32.10 -12.41 -41.54
C GLU A 103 31.03 -13.52 -41.60
N ASP A 104 31.00 -14.36 -40.58
CA ASP A 104 30.09 -15.50 -40.43
C ASP A 104 28.61 -15.13 -40.32
N THR A 105 28.29 -13.87 -40.01
CA THR A 105 26.90 -13.40 -39.86
C THR A 105 26.46 -12.43 -40.96
N VAL A 106 27.33 -12.12 -41.93
CA VAL A 106 27.00 -11.23 -43.07
C VAL A 106 25.78 -11.73 -43.83
N SER A 107 25.77 -13.02 -44.18
CA SER A 107 24.67 -13.63 -44.95
C SER A 107 23.36 -13.61 -44.18
N LEU A 108 23.41 -13.90 -42.88
CA LEU A 108 22.25 -13.87 -41.98
C LEU A 108 21.69 -12.44 -41.86
N LEU A 109 22.53 -11.45 -41.59
CA LEU A 109 22.09 -10.07 -41.40
C LEU A 109 21.54 -9.44 -42.68
N ARG A 110 22.07 -9.80 -43.85
CA ARG A 110 21.48 -9.40 -45.14
C ARG A 110 20.09 -9.98 -45.38
N SER A 111 19.80 -11.14 -44.78
CA SER A 111 18.48 -11.77 -44.87
C SER A 111 17.45 -11.19 -43.89
N ILE A 112 17.91 -10.57 -42.80
CA ILE A 112 17.08 -10.00 -41.73
C ILE A 112 16.81 -8.50 -41.97
N LEU A 113 17.84 -7.76 -42.39
CA LEU A 113 17.80 -6.31 -42.51
C LEU A 113 17.19 -5.86 -43.84
N PRO A 114 16.61 -4.64 -43.90
CA PRO A 114 16.06 -4.11 -45.14
C PRO A 114 17.08 -4.14 -46.29
N PRO A 115 16.68 -4.42 -47.54
CA PRO A 115 17.59 -4.47 -48.69
C PRO A 115 18.37 -3.16 -48.94
N SER A 116 17.88 -2.05 -48.40
CA SER A 116 18.53 -0.74 -48.42
C SER A 116 19.71 -0.60 -47.44
N THR A 117 19.91 -1.57 -46.56
CA THR A 117 20.99 -1.59 -45.56
C THR A 117 22.21 -2.31 -46.09
N SER A 118 23.37 -1.63 -46.09
CA SER A 118 24.63 -2.24 -46.51
C SER A 118 25.25 -3.00 -45.34
N VAL A 119 25.46 -4.31 -45.48
CA VAL A 119 26.07 -5.15 -44.45
C VAL A 119 27.48 -5.54 -44.89
N ILE A 120 28.48 -5.18 -44.09
CA ILE A 120 29.90 -5.41 -44.36
C ILE A 120 30.55 -6.24 -43.25
N SER A 121 31.47 -7.12 -43.65
CA SER A 121 32.31 -7.87 -42.70
C SER A 121 33.37 -6.93 -42.09
N VAL A 122 33.46 -6.92 -40.77
CA VAL A 122 34.36 -6.08 -39.98
C VAL A 122 34.94 -6.93 -38.85
N PRO A 123 36.28 -6.96 -38.69
CA PRO A 123 36.93 -7.61 -37.56
C PRO A 123 36.38 -7.12 -36.22
N ARG A 124 36.20 -8.03 -35.27
CA ARG A 124 35.51 -7.75 -34.01
C ARG A 124 36.19 -6.63 -33.19
N SER A 125 37.52 -6.60 -33.22
CA SER A 125 38.36 -5.60 -32.54
C SER A 125 38.28 -4.19 -33.16
N GLU A 126 37.83 -4.06 -34.40
CA GLU A 126 37.75 -2.78 -35.12
C GLU A 126 36.32 -2.23 -35.19
N LYS A 127 35.32 -3.07 -35.01
CA LYS A 127 33.91 -2.72 -35.18
C LYS A 127 33.45 -1.54 -34.31
N LEU A 128 33.86 -1.50 -33.04
CA LEU A 128 33.54 -0.40 -32.14
C LEU A 128 34.28 0.90 -32.51
N LYS A 129 35.51 0.79 -33.05
CA LYS A 129 36.27 1.96 -33.51
C LYS A 129 35.61 2.60 -34.73
N LEU A 130 35.18 1.78 -35.69
CA LEU A 130 34.49 2.22 -36.91
C LEU A 130 33.10 2.79 -36.61
N LEU A 131 32.42 2.28 -35.58
CA LEU A 131 31.18 2.89 -35.10
C LEU A 131 31.42 4.26 -34.47
N ALA A 132 32.50 4.40 -33.68
CA ALA A 132 32.86 5.66 -33.03
C ALA A 132 33.35 6.73 -34.02
N SER A 133 34.03 6.34 -35.12
CA SER A 133 34.45 7.26 -36.18
C SER A 133 33.31 7.65 -37.13
N GLY A 134 32.18 6.93 -37.09
CA GLY A 134 31.03 7.15 -37.97
C GLY A 134 31.16 6.50 -39.35
N ASP A 135 32.18 5.66 -39.57
CA ASP A 135 32.38 4.91 -40.82
C ASP A 135 31.32 3.81 -41.01
N ILE A 136 30.74 3.32 -39.91
CA ILE A 136 29.54 2.48 -39.91
C ILE A 136 28.45 3.14 -39.05
N GLY A 137 27.19 2.98 -39.46
CA GLY A 137 26.05 3.53 -38.73
C GLY A 137 25.51 2.62 -37.63
N ALA A 138 25.83 1.33 -37.70
CA ALA A 138 25.57 0.38 -36.63
C ALA A 138 26.58 -0.77 -36.63
N ALA A 139 26.80 -1.34 -35.45
CA ALA A 139 27.67 -2.48 -35.22
C ALA A 139 26.87 -3.64 -34.64
N GLN A 140 27.01 -4.83 -35.20
CA GLN A 140 26.47 -6.04 -34.58
C GLN A 140 27.20 -6.34 -33.26
N VAL A 141 26.40 -6.51 -32.21
CA VAL A 141 26.81 -6.87 -30.85
C VAL A 141 26.73 -8.38 -30.65
N TYR A 142 27.84 -8.96 -30.21
CA TYR A 142 27.98 -10.39 -29.92
C TYR A 142 27.92 -10.72 -28.44
N ALA A 143 28.23 -9.75 -27.58
CA ALA A 143 28.23 -9.93 -26.13
C ALA A 143 27.56 -8.75 -25.45
N THR A 144 26.87 -9.03 -24.34
CA THR A 144 26.22 -8.01 -23.49
C THR A 144 27.19 -6.97 -22.92
N THR A 145 28.50 -7.26 -22.95
CA THR A 145 29.55 -6.36 -22.47
C THR A 145 30.02 -5.34 -23.51
N GLU A 146 29.81 -5.55 -24.81
CA GLU A 146 30.31 -4.65 -25.86
C GLU A 146 29.72 -3.23 -25.79
N PRO A 147 28.41 -3.01 -25.48
CA PRO A 147 27.87 -1.66 -25.25
C PRO A 147 28.51 -0.95 -24.04
N SER A 148 28.77 -1.71 -22.97
CA SER A 148 29.42 -1.19 -21.75
C SER A 148 30.89 -0.84 -22.00
N THR A 149 31.57 -1.65 -22.81
CA THR A 149 32.95 -1.41 -23.25
C THR A 149 33.03 -0.20 -24.17
N PHE A 150 32.09 -0.04 -25.11
CA PHE A 150 31.98 1.16 -25.95
C PHE A 150 31.79 2.42 -25.10
N SER A 151 30.89 2.37 -24.12
CA SER A 151 30.63 3.50 -23.21
C SER A 151 31.85 3.90 -22.38
N ARG A 152 32.71 2.94 -22.03
CA ARG A 152 33.99 3.21 -21.33
C ARG A 152 35.07 3.77 -22.26
N LEU A 153 35.18 3.23 -23.48
CA LEU A 153 36.22 3.64 -24.44
C LEU A 153 35.90 4.99 -25.09
N TYR A 154 34.62 5.31 -25.24
CA TYR A 154 34.14 6.56 -25.85
C TYR A 154 33.07 7.24 -24.97
N PRO A 155 33.43 7.73 -23.77
CA PRO A 155 32.46 8.24 -22.79
C PRO A 155 31.62 9.41 -23.29
N SER A 156 32.18 10.25 -24.18
CA SER A 156 31.48 11.37 -24.80
C SER A 156 30.35 10.94 -25.74
N LEU A 157 30.38 9.70 -26.23
CA LEU A 157 29.37 9.14 -27.13
C LEU A 157 28.42 8.17 -26.41
N ALA A 158 28.72 7.80 -25.17
CA ALA A 158 27.94 6.84 -24.39
C ALA A 158 26.48 7.27 -24.18
N SER A 159 26.26 8.56 -23.93
CA SER A 159 24.91 9.14 -23.74
C SER A 159 24.06 9.13 -25.02
N SER A 160 24.69 8.93 -26.18
CA SER A 160 24.06 8.90 -27.49
C SER A 160 23.94 7.49 -28.04
N MET A 161 24.15 6.46 -27.22
CA MET A 161 24.22 5.06 -27.66
C MET A 161 22.86 4.38 -27.54
N THR A 162 22.48 3.62 -28.57
CA THR A 162 21.22 2.86 -28.62
C THR A 162 21.49 1.43 -29.09
N THR A 163 20.81 0.46 -28.48
CA THR A 163 20.88 -0.95 -28.87
C THR A 163 19.52 -1.40 -29.38
N THR A 164 19.47 -1.92 -30.60
CA THR A 164 18.24 -2.40 -31.22
C THR A 164 18.33 -3.91 -31.43
N PRO A 165 17.43 -4.72 -30.84
CA PRO A 165 17.39 -6.16 -31.09
C PRO A 165 16.92 -6.46 -32.52
N LEU A 166 17.48 -7.51 -33.13
CA LEU A 166 17.08 -7.94 -34.47
C LEU A 166 15.94 -8.96 -34.41
N SER A 167 14.97 -8.81 -35.33
CA SER A 167 13.81 -9.70 -35.46
C SER A 167 13.85 -10.46 -36.78
N TYR A 168 13.79 -11.79 -36.73
CA TYR A 168 13.70 -12.67 -37.91
C TYR A 168 12.37 -13.44 -37.86
N PHE A 169 11.52 -13.28 -38.88
CA PHE A 169 10.17 -13.84 -38.94
C PHE A 169 9.31 -13.59 -37.69
N GLY A 170 9.45 -12.40 -37.07
CA GLY A 170 8.70 -12.02 -35.87
C GLY A 170 9.25 -12.57 -34.56
N ALA A 171 10.41 -13.25 -34.57
CA ALA A 171 11.11 -13.69 -33.38
C ALA A 171 12.35 -12.82 -33.12
N GLU A 172 12.50 -12.34 -31.88
CA GLU A 172 13.71 -11.62 -31.42
C GLU A 172 14.83 -12.62 -31.10
N LEU A 173 16.03 -12.39 -31.66
CA LEU A 173 17.19 -13.27 -31.48
C LEU A 173 17.93 -12.95 -30.14
N GLY A 174 18.35 -13.97 -29.37
CA GLY A 174 18.79 -13.82 -27.97
C GLY A 174 19.83 -14.86 -27.47
N TYR A 175 20.44 -14.67 -26.27
CA TYR A 175 21.54 -15.48 -25.68
C TYR A 175 20.99 -16.23 -24.48
N GLY A 176 21.27 -17.51 -24.29
CA GLY A 176 20.79 -18.26 -23.11
C GLY A 176 20.83 -19.77 -23.32
N GLN A 177 21.82 -20.42 -22.74
CA GLN A 177 22.22 -21.75 -23.14
C GLN A 177 21.32 -22.82 -22.50
N VAL A 178 20.82 -23.74 -23.31
CA VAL A 178 19.95 -24.83 -22.89
C VAL A 178 20.36 -26.10 -23.61
N ILE A 179 20.67 -27.16 -22.85
CA ILE A 179 20.92 -28.51 -23.41
C ILE A 179 19.58 -29.24 -23.57
N PHE A 180 19.25 -29.67 -24.79
CA PHE A 180 18.00 -30.39 -25.11
C PHE A 180 18.23 -31.89 -25.22
N ALA A 181 17.42 -32.72 -24.54
CA ALA A 181 17.34 -34.16 -24.77
C ALA A 181 15.90 -34.67 -24.50
N PRO A 182 15.35 -35.63 -25.29
CA PRO A 182 14.06 -36.27 -25.00
C PRO A 182 14.09 -37.07 -23.70
N GLU A 183 13.04 -36.98 -22.88
CA GLU A 183 12.98 -37.68 -21.59
C GLU A 183 12.89 -39.21 -21.72
N GLU A 184 12.20 -39.69 -22.75
CA GLU A 184 12.09 -41.11 -23.13
C GLU A 184 13.46 -41.72 -23.47
N MET A 185 14.43 -40.89 -23.88
CA MET A 185 15.81 -41.31 -24.14
C MET A 185 16.62 -41.39 -22.83
N LEU A 186 16.30 -40.56 -21.83
CA LEU A 186 17.02 -40.54 -20.54
C LEU A 186 16.64 -41.71 -19.61
N GLU A 187 15.80 -42.63 -20.08
CA GLU A 187 15.52 -43.91 -19.44
C GLU A 187 16.76 -44.82 -19.45
N GLU A 188 17.01 -45.51 -18.32
CA GLU A 188 18.27 -46.24 -18.02
C GLU A 188 18.65 -47.35 -19.03
N ASN A 189 17.77 -47.71 -19.97
CA ASN A 189 17.93 -48.84 -20.89
C ASN A 189 18.25 -48.44 -22.35
N THR A 190 18.50 -47.16 -22.66
CA THR A 190 18.85 -46.68 -24.02
C THR A 190 20.06 -45.72 -24.03
N GLN A 191 20.48 -45.23 -25.21
CA GLN A 191 21.61 -44.28 -25.39
C GLN A 191 21.48 -42.98 -24.56
N GLY A 192 20.29 -42.58 -24.13
CA GLY A 192 20.16 -41.39 -23.29
C GLY A 192 20.45 -41.62 -21.81
N GLY A 193 20.71 -42.85 -21.35
CA GLY A 193 21.40 -43.07 -20.07
C GLY A 193 22.79 -42.41 -20.06
N GLU A 194 23.50 -42.45 -21.19
CA GLU A 194 24.80 -41.79 -21.36
C GLU A 194 24.67 -40.27 -21.43
N VAL A 195 23.61 -39.77 -22.08
CA VAL A 195 23.29 -38.33 -22.14
C VAL A 195 22.91 -37.80 -20.75
N LYS A 196 22.13 -38.56 -19.97
CA LYS A 196 21.78 -38.23 -18.58
C LYS A 196 23.03 -38.18 -17.71
N ALA A 197 23.86 -39.22 -17.78
CA ALA A 197 25.13 -39.28 -17.08
C ALA A 197 26.05 -38.11 -17.46
N PHE A 198 26.01 -37.67 -18.72
CA PHE A 198 26.82 -36.55 -19.21
C PHE A 198 26.36 -35.24 -18.60
N LEU A 199 25.04 -35.02 -18.56
CA LEU A 199 24.44 -33.85 -17.94
C LEU A 199 24.70 -33.80 -16.43
N GLU A 200 24.55 -34.92 -15.74
CA GLU A 200 24.81 -35.05 -14.30
C GLU A 200 26.29 -34.81 -13.98
N ALA A 201 27.21 -35.38 -14.76
CA ALA A 201 28.64 -35.18 -14.61
C ALA A 201 29.05 -33.72 -14.91
N THR A 202 28.47 -33.10 -15.95
CA THR A 202 28.69 -31.68 -16.28
C THR A 202 28.22 -30.78 -15.15
N TYR A 203 27.04 -31.06 -14.60
CA TYR A 203 26.46 -30.31 -13.49
C TYR A 203 27.30 -30.44 -12.22
N GLU A 204 27.80 -31.64 -11.91
CA GLU A 204 28.72 -31.84 -10.80
C GLU A 204 30.04 -31.08 -11.02
N GLY A 205 30.53 -31.02 -12.26
CA GLY A 205 31.66 -30.15 -12.65
C GLY A 205 31.40 -28.67 -12.34
N TRP A 206 30.23 -28.14 -12.71
CA TRP A 206 29.82 -26.78 -12.34
C TRP A 206 29.73 -26.59 -10.83
N ARG A 207 29.11 -27.53 -10.12
CA ARG A 207 28.97 -27.47 -8.66
C ARG A 207 30.33 -27.40 -7.98
N ARG A 208 31.30 -28.20 -8.43
CA ARG A 208 32.67 -28.16 -7.90
C ARG A 208 33.39 -26.87 -8.26
N ALA A 209 33.20 -26.38 -9.48
CA ALA A 209 33.76 -25.10 -9.90
C ALA A 209 33.32 -23.94 -9.00
N MET A 210 32.08 -23.95 -8.51
CA MET A 210 31.55 -22.97 -7.54
C MET A 210 32.09 -23.13 -6.13
N ILE A 211 32.21 -24.37 -5.65
CA ILE A 211 32.66 -24.63 -4.28
C ILE A 211 34.16 -24.31 -4.14
N LYS A 212 34.95 -24.52 -5.21
CA LYS A 212 36.40 -24.33 -5.23
C LYS A 212 36.84 -23.55 -6.47
N PRO A 213 36.57 -22.24 -6.53
CA PRO A 213 36.84 -21.43 -7.72
C PRO A 213 38.31 -21.44 -8.14
N ASP A 214 39.25 -21.42 -7.20
CA ASP A 214 40.69 -21.42 -7.51
C ASP A 214 41.20 -22.73 -8.14
N ASP A 215 40.61 -23.86 -7.76
CA ASP A 215 40.91 -25.16 -8.37
C ASP A 215 40.24 -25.27 -9.74
N ALA A 216 39.04 -24.71 -9.89
CA ALA A 216 38.34 -24.59 -11.17
C ALA A 216 39.15 -23.82 -12.21
N ILE A 217 39.76 -22.70 -11.80
CA ILE A 217 40.66 -21.90 -12.64
C ILE A 217 41.80 -22.75 -13.19
N ARG A 218 42.40 -23.58 -12.33
CA ARG A 218 43.51 -24.45 -12.69
C ARG A 218 43.07 -25.52 -13.69
N SER A 219 41.91 -26.13 -13.44
CA SER A 219 41.32 -27.13 -14.34
C SER A 219 40.96 -26.56 -15.70
N VAL A 220 40.38 -25.36 -15.75
CA VAL A 220 40.10 -24.65 -17.00
C VAL A 220 41.37 -24.40 -17.79
N ARG A 221 42.40 -23.80 -17.17
CA ARG A 221 43.67 -23.53 -17.85
C ARG A 221 44.34 -24.80 -18.38
N ASN A 222 44.33 -25.89 -17.61
CA ASN A 222 44.89 -27.17 -18.06
C ASN A 222 44.15 -27.74 -19.28
N VAL A 223 42.82 -27.64 -19.30
CA VAL A 223 42.01 -28.10 -20.44
C VAL A 223 42.19 -27.19 -21.65
N CYS A 224 42.26 -25.87 -21.47
CA CYS A 224 42.58 -24.93 -22.55
C CYS A 224 43.92 -25.27 -23.21
N HIS A 225 44.96 -25.50 -22.39
CA HIS A 225 46.28 -25.87 -22.88
C HIS A 225 46.28 -27.22 -23.63
N LYS A 226 45.56 -28.23 -23.11
CA LYS A 226 45.40 -29.53 -23.77
C LYS A 226 44.66 -29.45 -25.10
N LEU A 227 43.73 -28.51 -25.24
CA LEU A 227 42.92 -28.30 -26.45
C LEU A 227 43.54 -27.30 -27.44
N GLY A 228 44.71 -26.73 -27.13
CA GLY A 228 45.38 -25.73 -27.97
C GLY A 228 44.65 -24.38 -28.02
N LEU A 229 43.86 -24.06 -27.00
CA LEU A 229 43.05 -22.84 -26.91
C LEU A 229 43.85 -21.61 -26.44
N ASP A 230 45.15 -21.79 -26.20
CA ASP A 230 46.08 -20.78 -25.68
C ASP A 230 46.93 -20.14 -26.80
N ASP A 231 46.73 -20.54 -28.06
CA ASP A 231 47.53 -20.08 -29.21
C ASP A 231 46.92 -18.81 -29.82
N GLU A 232 47.73 -17.74 -29.96
CA GLU A 232 47.30 -16.35 -30.28
C GLU A 232 46.57 -16.19 -31.63
N GLY A 233 46.53 -17.22 -32.47
CA GLY A 233 45.81 -17.23 -33.75
C GLY A 233 44.30 -17.47 -33.65
N HIS A 234 43.78 -17.77 -32.45
CA HIS A 234 42.37 -18.00 -32.19
C HIS A 234 41.85 -16.87 -31.28
N ASP A 235 41.47 -15.77 -31.92
CA ASP A 235 41.25 -14.40 -31.43
C ASP A 235 40.07 -14.22 -30.45
N HIS A 236 39.92 -15.15 -29.51
CA HIS A 236 38.72 -15.22 -28.68
C HIS A 236 38.99 -14.85 -27.22
N TYR A 237 40.12 -15.20 -26.59
CA TYR A 237 40.32 -14.90 -25.16
C TYR A 237 41.80 -14.86 -24.76
N ASP A 238 42.33 -13.69 -24.36
CA ASP A 238 43.63 -13.59 -23.68
C ASP A 238 43.48 -14.01 -22.21
N LEU A 239 43.92 -15.23 -21.88
CA LEU A 239 43.81 -15.84 -20.55
C LEU A 239 44.93 -15.41 -19.59
N SER A 240 45.81 -14.49 -19.99
CA SER A 240 46.89 -13.97 -19.15
C SER A 240 46.39 -13.00 -18.05
N ASP A 241 45.18 -12.47 -18.18
CA ASP A 241 44.62 -11.49 -17.24
C ASP A 241 43.75 -12.15 -16.14
N SER A 242 44.28 -12.15 -14.92
CA SER A 242 43.62 -12.70 -13.72
C SER A 242 42.26 -12.06 -13.39
N ALA A 243 42.00 -10.83 -13.86
CA ALA A 243 40.75 -10.12 -13.63
C ALA A 243 39.59 -10.70 -14.46
N LEU A 244 39.87 -11.11 -15.71
CA LEU A 244 38.88 -11.69 -16.62
C LEU A 244 38.39 -13.07 -16.15
N ILE A 245 39.29 -13.85 -15.55
CA ILE A 245 38.97 -15.17 -14.98
C ILE A 245 38.09 -15.03 -13.72
N SER A 246 38.37 -14.05 -12.86
CA SER A 246 37.48 -13.73 -11.73
C SER A 246 36.09 -13.27 -12.18
N GLU A 247 36.01 -12.50 -13.27
CA GLU A 247 34.73 -12.04 -13.83
C GLU A 247 33.93 -13.19 -14.46
N ILE A 248 34.59 -14.14 -15.12
CA ILE A 248 33.95 -15.37 -15.66
C ILE A 248 33.40 -16.23 -14.51
N LEU A 249 34.11 -16.33 -13.38
CA LEU A 249 33.66 -17.10 -12.20
C LEU A 249 32.51 -16.44 -11.44
N CYS A 250 32.51 -15.11 -11.33
CA CYS A 250 31.33 -14.38 -10.81
C CYS A 250 30.09 -14.67 -11.67
N LYS A 251 30.23 -14.70 -13.00
CA LYS A 251 29.12 -15.01 -13.93
C LYS A 251 28.70 -16.48 -13.89
N ILE A 252 29.64 -17.41 -13.68
CA ILE A 252 29.34 -18.85 -13.40
C ILE A 252 28.45 -19.00 -12.17
N ASN A 253 28.72 -18.20 -11.14
CA ASN A 253 27.97 -18.24 -9.89
C ASN A 253 26.54 -17.70 -10.06
N ASP A 254 26.36 -16.68 -10.90
CA ASP A 254 25.06 -16.07 -11.18
C ASP A 254 24.20 -16.94 -12.13
N GLU A 255 24.77 -17.59 -13.14
CA GLU A 255 24.02 -18.46 -14.06
C GLU A 255 23.57 -19.79 -13.43
N VAL A 256 24.37 -20.37 -12.52
CA VAL A 256 23.98 -21.62 -11.84
C VAL A 256 23.08 -21.39 -10.63
N ALA A 257 23.11 -20.20 -10.05
CA ALA A 257 22.07 -19.74 -9.13
C ALA A 257 20.68 -19.78 -9.78
N ASP A 258 20.56 -19.32 -11.02
CA ASP A 258 19.31 -19.40 -11.81
C ASP A 258 18.92 -20.84 -12.15
N THR A 259 19.91 -21.74 -12.26
CA THR A 259 19.69 -23.19 -12.49
C THR A 259 19.18 -23.90 -11.23
N LYS A 260 19.57 -23.44 -10.04
CA LYS A 260 19.17 -24.00 -8.73
C LYS A 260 17.74 -23.62 -8.32
N GLU A 261 17.15 -22.59 -8.91
CA GLU A 261 15.76 -22.15 -8.69
C GLU A 261 14.71 -22.92 -9.50
N GLY A 262 15.08 -24.04 -10.13
CA GLY A 262 14.13 -24.93 -10.81
C GLY A 262 13.91 -24.61 -12.29
N LYS A 263 14.88 -23.97 -12.96
CA LYS A 263 14.91 -23.90 -14.42
C LYS A 263 16.04 -24.77 -14.96
N MET A 264 15.63 -25.85 -15.60
CA MET A 264 16.38 -26.67 -16.56
C MET A 264 17.29 -27.80 -16.03
N LEU A 265 16.67 -28.94 -15.68
CA LEU A 265 16.88 -30.09 -16.57
C LEU A 265 16.15 -29.72 -17.86
N GLY A 266 16.83 -29.70 -19.01
CA GLY A 266 16.27 -29.21 -20.26
C GLY A 266 14.96 -29.89 -20.64
N VAL A 267 13.83 -29.28 -20.26
CA VAL A 267 12.52 -29.59 -20.81
C VAL A 267 11.88 -28.23 -21.07
N LEU A 268 11.81 -27.89 -22.36
CA LEU A 268 11.02 -26.75 -22.79
C LEU A 268 9.55 -27.00 -22.48
N ASP A 269 8.85 -25.93 -22.15
CA ASP A 269 7.43 -25.83 -22.43
C ASP A 269 7.20 -26.24 -23.89
N ARG A 270 6.47 -27.35 -24.09
CA ARG A 270 6.23 -27.99 -25.39
C ARG A 270 5.72 -26.98 -26.42
N ASP A 271 4.90 -26.03 -25.99
CA ASP A 271 4.31 -25.02 -26.87
C ASP A 271 5.34 -23.96 -27.28
N ARG A 272 6.26 -23.57 -26.39
CA ARG A 272 7.39 -22.68 -26.73
C ARG A 272 8.40 -23.31 -27.68
N PHE A 273 8.80 -24.57 -27.47
CA PHE A 273 9.70 -25.28 -28.40
C PHE A 273 9.04 -25.41 -29.77
N ASN A 274 7.79 -25.88 -29.80
CA ASN A 274 7.04 -26.05 -31.05
C ASN A 274 6.79 -24.73 -31.77
N SER A 275 6.55 -23.64 -31.02
CA SER A 275 6.40 -22.31 -31.61
C SER A 275 7.71 -21.77 -32.19
N ALA A 276 8.84 -21.96 -31.53
CA ALA A 276 10.14 -21.53 -32.05
C ALA A 276 10.56 -22.35 -33.28
N THR A 277 10.39 -23.67 -33.23
CA THR A 277 10.73 -24.59 -34.33
C THR A 277 9.83 -24.38 -35.56
N ARG A 278 8.51 -24.14 -35.37
CA ARG A 278 7.59 -23.77 -36.47
C ARG A 278 7.95 -22.45 -37.14
N SER A 279 8.45 -21.48 -36.36
CA SER A 279 8.87 -20.19 -36.90
C SER A 279 10.24 -20.22 -37.59
N LEU A 280 11.11 -21.17 -37.23
CA LEU A 280 12.49 -21.28 -37.75
C LEU A 280 12.63 -22.21 -38.96
N LEU A 281 11.75 -23.21 -39.13
CA LEU A 281 11.82 -24.20 -40.23
C LEU A 281 10.51 -24.27 -41.03
N PRO A 282 10.10 -23.19 -41.71
CA PRO A 282 8.80 -23.13 -42.38
C PRO A 282 8.66 -24.02 -43.64
N SER A 283 9.74 -24.63 -44.16
CA SER A 283 9.76 -25.32 -45.46
C SER A 283 9.87 -26.84 -45.43
N LEU A 284 9.97 -27.49 -44.25
CA LEU A 284 10.04 -28.95 -44.18
C LEU A 284 8.62 -29.57 -44.25
N ALA A 285 8.48 -30.52 -45.17
CA ALA A 285 7.23 -31.10 -45.66
C ALA A 285 6.32 -31.70 -44.56
N PRO A 286 4.98 -31.77 -44.78
CA PRO A 286 3.96 -32.21 -43.80
C PRO A 286 4.08 -33.68 -43.32
N SER A 287 5.14 -34.40 -43.69
CA SER A 287 5.39 -35.79 -43.31
C SER A 287 6.33 -35.97 -42.11
N VAL A 288 6.94 -34.92 -41.59
CA VAL A 288 7.76 -34.98 -40.36
C VAL A 288 6.87 -34.59 -39.18
N ALA A 289 6.65 -35.52 -38.24
CA ALA A 289 5.89 -35.24 -37.03
C ALA A 289 6.57 -34.10 -36.27
N LEU A 290 5.86 -32.99 -36.06
CA LEU A 290 6.39 -31.74 -35.48
C LEU A 290 6.76 -31.86 -33.99
N ASP A 291 6.39 -32.97 -33.35
CA ASP A 291 6.82 -33.36 -32.01
C ASP A 291 7.98 -34.36 -32.04
N PHE A 292 8.47 -34.75 -33.23
CA PHE A 292 9.46 -35.81 -33.44
C PHE A 292 9.13 -37.13 -32.69
N GLY A 293 7.85 -37.37 -32.34
CA GLY A 293 7.39 -38.54 -31.59
C GLY A 293 7.27 -38.40 -30.06
N LEU A 294 7.35 -37.18 -29.50
CA LEU A 294 7.42 -36.95 -28.04
C LEU A 294 6.05 -36.93 -27.30
N SER A 295 5.97 -37.59 -26.15
CA SER A 295 4.78 -37.68 -25.27
C SER A 295 4.67 -36.53 -24.23
N PRO A 296 3.45 -36.02 -23.92
CA PRO A 296 3.24 -34.81 -23.11
C PRO A 296 3.53 -34.88 -21.60
N ASN A 297 3.95 -36.01 -21.03
CA ASN A 297 3.67 -36.29 -19.62
C ASN A 297 4.87 -36.37 -18.67
N PHE A 298 5.96 -35.66 -18.90
CA PHE A 298 6.99 -35.41 -17.87
C PHE A 298 7.82 -34.19 -18.35
N TYR A 299 8.26 -33.17 -17.61
CA TYR A 299 8.16 -32.72 -16.23
C TYR A 299 7.18 -31.53 -16.12
N GLN A 300 6.10 -31.70 -15.38
CA GLN A 300 5.45 -30.58 -14.69
C GLN A 300 5.74 -30.76 -13.20
N PRO A 301 6.08 -29.69 -12.43
CA PRO A 301 5.79 -29.77 -10.99
C PRO A 301 4.31 -30.16 -10.91
N PRO A 302 3.91 -31.07 -10.02
CA PRO A 302 2.55 -31.55 -10.04
C PRO A 302 1.62 -30.33 -10.00
N PRO A 303 0.54 -30.30 -10.82
CA PRO A 303 -0.24 -29.09 -11.14
C PRO A 303 -0.85 -28.38 -9.91
N ASN A 304 -0.66 -28.96 -8.74
CA ASN A 304 -1.07 -28.53 -7.43
C ASN A 304 0.02 -27.76 -6.64
N MET A 305 1.23 -27.44 -7.10
CA MET A 305 2.22 -26.73 -6.25
C MET A 305 2.16 -25.18 -6.35
N PHE A 306 2.06 -24.48 -5.21
CA PHE A 306 2.12 -23.01 -5.13
C PHE A 306 3.53 -22.47 -5.41
N ARG A 307 3.64 -21.50 -6.34
CA ARG A 307 4.89 -20.80 -6.68
C ARG A 307 5.03 -19.47 -5.93
N GLY A 308 5.18 -19.51 -4.62
CA GLY A 308 5.27 -18.32 -3.76
C GLY A 308 6.35 -17.30 -4.18
N SER A 309 7.51 -17.77 -4.64
CA SER A 309 8.59 -16.93 -5.20
C SER A 309 8.20 -16.20 -6.49
N GLU A 310 7.42 -16.84 -7.37
CA GLU A 310 6.94 -16.21 -8.60
C GLU A 310 5.94 -15.09 -8.28
N PHE A 311 5.04 -15.31 -7.31
CA PHE A 311 4.12 -14.29 -6.83
C PHE A 311 4.84 -13.14 -6.15
N ALA A 312 5.83 -13.45 -5.30
CA ALA A 312 6.65 -12.44 -4.64
C ALA A 312 7.35 -11.55 -5.67
N ARG A 313 7.93 -12.13 -6.74
CA ARG A 313 8.56 -11.35 -7.82
C ARG A 313 7.57 -10.44 -8.54
N LYS A 314 6.40 -10.95 -8.95
CA LYS A 314 5.36 -10.16 -9.63
C LYS A 314 4.86 -9.03 -8.74
N LEU A 315 4.65 -9.30 -7.45
CA LEU A 315 4.24 -8.30 -6.48
C LEU A 315 5.32 -7.22 -6.33
N LEU A 316 6.59 -7.61 -6.17
CA LEU A 316 7.71 -6.66 -6.05
C LEU A 316 7.90 -5.80 -7.31
N GLU A 317 7.68 -6.34 -8.50
CA GLU A 317 7.70 -5.58 -9.76
C GLU A 317 6.60 -4.50 -9.76
N SER A 318 5.37 -4.85 -9.37
CA SER A 318 4.27 -3.89 -9.22
C SER A 318 4.54 -2.85 -8.13
N THR A 319 5.09 -3.29 -6.99
CA THR A 319 5.48 -2.42 -5.87
C THR A 319 6.55 -1.42 -6.29
N SER A 320 7.51 -1.82 -7.13
CA SER A 320 8.59 -0.95 -7.61
C SER A 320 8.10 0.18 -8.51
N SER A 321 7.11 -0.07 -9.36
CA SER A 321 6.46 1.00 -10.13
C SER A 321 5.78 2.02 -9.22
N SER A 322 5.09 1.55 -8.19
CA SER A 322 4.42 2.42 -7.21
C SER A 322 5.43 3.23 -6.37
N ALA A 323 6.53 2.60 -5.93
CA ALA A 323 7.61 3.26 -5.21
C ALA A 323 8.28 4.36 -6.05
N SER A 324 8.49 4.10 -7.35
CA SER A 324 9.02 5.09 -8.29
C SER A 324 8.08 6.28 -8.47
N SER A 325 6.75 6.03 -8.46
CA SER A 325 5.74 7.08 -8.53
C SER A 325 5.77 7.98 -7.28
N VAL A 326 5.84 7.40 -6.08
CA VAL A 326 5.99 8.17 -4.82
C VAL A 326 7.27 8.99 -4.81
N LEU A 327 8.40 8.42 -5.25
CA LEU A 327 9.66 9.15 -5.37
C LEU A 327 9.57 10.31 -6.35
N SER A 328 8.91 10.11 -7.50
CA SER A 328 8.75 11.16 -8.52
C SER A 328 7.84 12.30 -8.09
N SER A 329 6.80 12.02 -7.28
CA SER A 329 5.81 13.00 -6.83
C SER A 329 6.24 13.75 -5.57
N THR A 330 6.89 13.07 -4.62
CA THR A 330 7.27 13.64 -3.32
C THR A 330 8.74 14.00 -3.20
N GLY A 331 9.60 13.46 -4.06
CA GLY A 331 11.06 13.54 -3.92
C GLY A 331 11.64 12.64 -2.82
N LEU A 332 10.82 11.87 -2.11
CA LEU A 332 11.22 10.95 -1.06
C LEU A 332 10.96 9.50 -1.48
N SER A 333 11.95 8.63 -1.27
CA SER A 333 11.75 7.19 -1.45
C SER A 333 10.94 6.64 -0.26
N PRO A 334 10.02 5.68 -0.48
CA PRO A 334 9.42 4.91 0.60
C PRO A 334 10.51 4.35 1.53
N SER A 335 10.28 4.40 2.84
CA SER A 335 11.32 4.12 3.84
C SER A 335 10.87 3.17 4.94
N LEU A 336 11.71 2.18 5.26
CA LEU A 336 11.46 1.15 6.27
C LEU A 336 12.61 1.12 7.26
N THR A 337 12.31 1.07 8.57
CA THR A 337 13.30 0.69 9.59
C THR A 337 13.01 -0.69 10.16
N VAL A 338 14.04 -1.54 10.18
CA VAL A 338 14.01 -2.89 10.76
C VAL A 338 14.81 -2.87 12.06
N ILE A 339 14.14 -3.10 13.19
CA ILE A 339 14.74 -3.11 14.53
C ILE A 339 14.92 -4.55 15.00
N THR A 340 16.12 -4.85 15.50
CA THR A 340 16.53 -6.17 15.99
C THR A 340 17.10 -6.04 17.40
N VAL A 341 16.86 -7.01 18.30
CA VAL A 341 17.38 -7.01 19.68
C VAL A 341 18.17 -8.30 19.97
N GLY A 342 19.49 -8.22 20.14
CA GLY A 342 20.39 -9.37 20.28
C GLY A 342 21.71 -9.29 19.51
N THR A 343 22.74 -10.04 19.92
CA THR A 343 23.91 -10.38 19.08
C THR A 343 23.47 -11.50 18.14
N ASP A 344 23.55 -11.45 16.82
CA ASP A 344 24.36 -10.69 15.87
C ASP A 344 25.86 -11.01 15.82
N VAL A 345 26.29 -11.42 14.63
CA VAL A 345 27.68 -11.46 14.16
C VAL A 345 27.69 -11.10 12.66
N GLU A 346 26.88 -10.16 12.13
CA GLU A 346 26.64 -9.87 10.68
C GLU A 346 25.35 -10.49 10.08
N GLY A 347 24.19 -10.12 10.63
CA GLY A 347 22.94 -10.03 9.86
C GLY A 347 22.17 -11.32 9.55
N GLU A 348 21.71 -12.07 10.56
CA GLU A 348 20.40 -12.80 10.57
C GLU A 348 20.10 -13.36 11.99
N THR A 349 18.83 -13.29 12.44
CA THR A 349 18.40 -13.42 13.85
C THR A 349 17.58 -14.66 14.17
N HIS A 350 18.27 -15.77 14.44
CA HIS A 350 17.67 -16.96 15.08
C HIS A 350 18.78 -17.74 15.80
N PRO A 351 18.50 -18.57 16.82
CA PRO A 351 19.50 -19.50 17.39
C PRO A 351 20.17 -20.45 16.38
N SER A 352 19.72 -20.48 15.12
CA SER A 352 20.33 -21.16 13.97
C SER A 352 21.12 -20.22 13.01
N ALA A 353 21.50 -19.03 13.48
CA ALA A 353 22.18 -17.97 12.69
C ALA A 353 23.43 -18.43 11.88
N PRO A 354 24.31 -19.33 12.37
CA PRO A 354 25.46 -19.80 11.58
C PRO A 354 25.07 -20.58 10.31
N SER A 355 23.94 -21.30 10.35
CA SER A 355 23.39 -22.08 9.23
C SER A 355 22.61 -21.21 8.25
N ARG A 356 21.96 -20.15 8.75
CA ARG A 356 21.38 -19.10 7.92
C ARG A 356 22.47 -18.36 7.13
N ARG A 357 23.53 -17.83 7.75
CA ARG A 357 24.56 -17.07 7.01
C ARG A 357 25.21 -17.78 5.83
N ARG A 358 25.47 -19.09 5.93
CA ARG A 358 26.07 -19.87 4.83
C ARG A 358 25.10 -20.16 3.68
N SER A 359 23.79 -20.12 3.93
CA SER A 359 22.74 -20.21 2.90
C SER A 359 22.30 -18.84 2.35
N HIS A 360 22.71 -17.75 3.02
CA HIS A 360 22.44 -16.34 2.68
C HIS A 360 23.66 -15.58 2.14
N SER A 361 24.85 -16.22 2.11
CA SER A 361 26.07 -15.68 1.51
C SER A 361 26.24 -16.02 0.02
N SER A 362 25.28 -16.71 -0.60
CA SER A 362 25.19 -16.76 -2.06
C SER A 362 24.45 -15.52 -2.56
N SER A 363 24.99 -14.84 -3.58
CA SER A 363 24.37 -13.68 -4.25
C SER A 363 22.95 -13.92 -4.76
N SER A 364 22.48 -15.17 -4.71
CA SER A 364 21.23 -15.67 -5.27
C SER A 364 20.01 -15.62 -4.34
N ASN A 365 20.13 -15.73 -3.00
CA ASN A 365 18.97 -15.74 -2.10
C ASN A 365 18.61 -14.35 -1.54
N THR A 366 18.43 -13.37 -2.44
CA THR A 366 18.32 -11.95 -2.07
C THR A 366 17.05 -11.54 -1.32
N TRP A 367 15.98 -12.36 -1.34
CA TRP A 367 14.68 -12.03 -0.75
C TRP A 367 14.62 -12.08 0.78
N TYR A 368 15.58 -12.68 1.47
CA TYR A 368 15.65 -12.63 2.94
C TYR A 368 16.41 -11.40 3.44
N ASP A 369 17.28 -10.85 2.60
CA ASP A 369 17.96 -9.59 2.82
C ASP A 369 17.01 -8.44 2.44
N LYS A 370 16.28 -7.96 3.44
CA LYS A 370 15.30 -6.87 3.31
C LYS A 370 15.97 -5.59 2.80
N VAL A 371 17.25 -5.37 3.12
CA VAL A 371 17.99 -4.19 2.67
C VAL A 371 18.27 -4.27 1.17
N LYS A 372 18.82 -5.39 0.69
CA LYS A 372 19.03 -5.61 -0.75
C LYS A 372 17.73 -5.63 -1.54
N THR A 373 16.69 -6.28 -1.00
CA THR A 373 15.37 -6.34 -1.66
C THR A 373 14.76 -4.95 -1.76
N GLY A 374 14.74 -4.17 -0.68
CA GLY A 374 14.25 -2.80 -0.70
C GLY A 374 15.00 -1.95 -1.72
N SER A 375 16.34 -1.97 -1.69
CA SER A 375 17.19 -1.23 -2.63
C SER A 375 16.89 -1.57 -4.09
N LYS A 376 16.71 -2.87 -4.40
CA LYS A 376 16.37 -3.35 -5.75
C LYS A 376 15.02 -2.84 -6.25
N TYR A 377 14.04 -2.67 -5.36
CA TYR A 377 12.65 -2.34 -5.72
C TYR A 377 12.21 -0.94 -5.26
N GLY A 378 13.14 -0.04 -4.95
CA GLY A 378 12.87 1.38 -4.69
C GLY A 378 12.39 1.72 -3.27
N VAL A 379 12.65 0.87 -2.29
CA VAL A 379 12.38 1.11 -0.86
C VAL A 379 13.70 1.26 -0.09
N SER A 380 13.88 2.38 0.60
CA SER A 380 15.04 2.60 1.48
C SER A 380 14.86 1.84 2.79
N VAL A 381 15.79 0.95 3.13
CA VAL A 381 15.69 0.14 4.35
C VAL A 381 16.87 0.42 5.27
N LYS A 382 16.57 0.85 6.49
CA LYS A 382 17.53 1.04 7.58
C LYS A 382 17.43 -0.15 8.54
N SER A 383 18.58 -0.67 8.98
CA SER A 383 18.64 -1.75 9.98
C SER A 383 19.23 -1.21 11.28
N ILE A 384 18.53 -1.41 12.39
CA ILE A 384 18.98 -1.07 13.75
C ILE A 384 19.15 -2.37 14.52
N VAL A 385 20.33 -2.59 15.10
CA VAL A 385 20.63 -3.75 15.93
C VAL A 385 20.95 -3.27 17.34
N LEU A 386 20.06 -3.60 18.28
CA LEU A 386 20.22 -3.39 19.71
C LEU A 386 20.88 -4.62 20.35
N PRO A 387 21.67 -4.48 21.42
CA PRO A 387 22.30 -5.62 22.09
C PRO A 387 21.26 -6.56 22.75
N PRO A 388 21.59 -7.83 23.03
CA PRO A 388 20.68 -8.76 23.71
C PRO A 388 20.35 -8.33 25.13
N SER A 389 21.17 -7.46 25.72
CA SER A 389 20.96 -6.84 27.01
C SER A 389 20.03 -5.62 26.98
N ALA A 390 19.49 -5.24 25.81
CA ALA A 390 18.60 -4.09 25.71
C ALA A 390 17.32 -4.30 26.53
N SER A 391 16.91 -3.24 27.22
CA SER A 391 15.66 -3.16 27.97
C SER A 391 14.46 -2.90 27.05
N THR A 392 13.24 -3.05 27.58
CA THR A 392 12.02 -2.68 26.86
C THR A 392 12.05 -1.20 26.45
N GLU A 393 12.53 -0.33 27.34
CA GLU A 393 12.70 1.11 27.08
C GLU A 393 13.68 1.39 25.94
N ASP A 394 14.83 0.71 25.87
CA ASP A 394 15.79 0.88 24.77
C ASP A 394 15.17 0.57 23.40
N VAL A 395 14.30 -0.46 23.35
CA VAL A 395 13.58 -0.84 22.12
C VAL A 395 12.51 0.19 21.76
N ILE A 396 11.79 0.71 22.76
CA ILE A 396 10.78 1.77 22.56
C ILE A 396 11.44 3.06 22.08
N ASP A 397 12.60 3.43 22.63
CA ASP A 397 13.34 4.62 22.22
C ASP A 397 13.86 4.48 20.78
N ALA A 398 14.34 3.29 20.40
CA ALA A 398 14.70 3.00 19.02
C ALA A 398 13.50 3.09 18.05
N ILE A 399 12.29 2.70 18.48
CA ILE A 399 11.06 2.85 17.69
C ILE A 399 10.70 4.33 17.54
N LYS A 400 10.69 5.09 18.64
CA LYS A 400 10.35 6.51 18.64
C LYS A 400 11.31 7.36 17.81
N GLY A 401 12.60 6.98 17.76
CA GLY A 401 13.61 7.67 16.96
C GLY A 401 13.42 7.52 15.44
N GLU A 402 12.46 6.72 14.98
CA GLU A 402 12.20 6.44 13.57
C GLU A 402 10.80 6.92 13.16
N SER A 403 10.28 7.95 13.84
CA SER A 403 8.98 8.56 13.55
C SER A 403 8.87 9.18 12.15
N ASP A 404 9.99 9.41 11.47
CA ASP A 404 10.07 9.97 10.12
C ASP A 404 9.96 8.91 9.00
N LYS A 405 9.89 7.62 9.36
CA LYS A 405 9.85 6.51 8.39
C LYS A 405 8.43 6.15 7.99
N ASP A 406 8.29 5.55 6.80
CA ASP A 406 6.98 5.08 6.32
C ASP A 406 6.56 3.75 6.96
N GLY A 407 7.53 2.96 7.44
CA GLY A 407 7.28 1.71 8.13
C GLY A 407 8.33 1.35 9.18
N ILE A 408 7.90 0.70 10.25
CA ILE A 408 8.77 0.11 11.27
C ILE A 408 8.44 -1.37 11.39
N GLN A 409 9.47 -2.20 11.34
CA GLN A 409 9.37 -3.62 11.64
C GLN A 409 10.23 -3.98 12.84
N LEU A 410 9.62 -4.54 13.88
CA LEU A 410 10.32 -5.14 15.01
C LEU A 410 10.50 -6.65 14.78
N MET A 411 11.75 -7.08 14.60
CA MET A 411 12.09 -8.47 14.27
C MET A 411 11.85 -9.42 15.44
N TRP A 412 11.13 -10.51 15.16
CA TRP A 412 10.95 -11.63 16.07
C TRP A 412 12.07 -12.69 15.91
N PRO A 413 12.54 -13.37 16.97
CA PRO A 413 12.10 -13.29 18.38
C PRO A 413 12.78 -12.18 19.18
N LEU A 414 12.03 -11.60 20.11
CA LEU A 414 12.57 -10.69 21.13
C LEU A 414 13.11 -11.49 22.33
N PRO A 415 14.17 -11.00 23.02
CA PRO A 415 14.61 -11.57 24.28
C PRO A 415 13.47 -11.63 25.30
N THR A 416 13.44 -12.65 26.15
CA THR A 416 12.38 -12.80 27.17
C THR A 416 12.35 -11.66 28.19
N SER A 417 13.43 -10.88 28.30
CA SER A 417 13.52 -9.69 29.13
C SER A 417 12.84 -8.46 28.54
N VAL A 418 12.47 -8.48 27.24
CA VAL A 418 11.81 -7.38 26.54
C VAL A 418 10.31 -7.65 26.47
N ASP A 419 9.50 -6.71 26.96
CA ASP A 419 8.04 -6.80 26.83
C ASP A 419 7.60 -6.45 25.41
N ALA A 420 7.47 -7.49 24.58
CA ALA A 420 6.99 -7.38 23.21
C ALA A 420 5.70 -6.56 23.06
N ALA A 421 4.75 -6.70 23.99
CA ALA A 421 3.46 -6.00 23.88
C ALA A 421 3.63 -4.49 24.02
N SER A 422 4.52 -4.05 24.91
CA SER A 422 4.84 -2.63 25.08
C SER A 422 5.63 -2.08 23.90
N CYS A 423 6.55 -2.85 23.32
CA CYS A 423 7.26 -2.43 22.11
C CYS A 423 6.32 -2.30 20.89
N TYR A 424 5.44 -3.28 20.63
CA TYR A 424 4.49 -3.17 19.51
C TYR A 424 3.48 -2.02 19.71
N ARG A 425 3.02 -1.74 20.95
CA ARG A 425 2.17 -0.57 21.23
C ARG A 425 2.88 0.77 20.99
N ALA A 426 4.21 0.80 21.00
CA ALA A 426 4.98 2.00 20.70
C ALA A 426 5.11 2.27 19.20
N ILE A 427 4.82 1.29 18.32
CA ILE A 427 4.83 1.49 16.87
C ILE A 427 3.51 2.18 16.47
N PRO A 428 3.55 3.38 15.86
CA PRO A 428 2.35 4.05 15.36
C PRO A 428 1.63 3.20 14.30
N LEU A 429 0.29 3.18 14.32
CA LEU A 429 -0.52 2.38 13.37
C LEU A 429 -0.24 2.72 11.89
N HIS A 430 0.10 3.97 11.60
CA HIS A 430 0.46 4.38 10.24
C HIS A 430 1.84 3.91 9.80
N GLN A 431 2.70 3.45 10.73
CA GLN A 431 4.00 2.84 10.45
C GLN A 431 3.99 1.31 10.64
N ASP A 432 2.87 0.71 11.06
CA ASP A 432 2.77 -0.75 11.23
C ASP A 432 2.61 -1.46 9.87
N VAL A 433 3.75 -1.91 9.38
CA VAL A 433 3.88 -2.64 8.11
C VAL A 433 3.95 -4.16 8.30
N ASP A 434 4.08 -4.63 9.55
CA ASP A 434 4.12 -6.07 9.90
C ASP A 434 2.74 -6.60 10.35
N GLY A 435 1.80 -5.69 10.66
CA GLY A 435 0.41 -6.02 11.05
C GLY A 435 0.28 -6.56 12.46
N LEU A 436 1.30 -6.37 13.31
CA LEU A 436 1.39 -6.97 14.64
C LEU A 436 0.97 -6.01 15.77
N VAL A 437 0.67 -4.75 15.45
CA VAL A 437 0.13 -3.79 16.41
C VAL A 437 -1.35 -4.12 16.68
N PRO A 438 -1.80 -4.09 17.95
CA PRO A 438 -3.23 -4.27 18.25
C PRO A 438 -4.09 -3.29 17.46
N SER A 439 -5.18 -3.80 16.85
CA SER A 439 -6.08 -3.02 15.98
C SER A 439 -5.45 -2.50 14.68
N SER A 440 -4.33 -3.09 14.25
CA SER A 440 -3.76 -2.79 12.94
C SER A 440 -4.75 -3.13 11.83
N PRO A 441 -4.99 -2.22 10.87
CA PRO A 441 -5.73 -2.55 9.65
C PRO A 441 -4.90 -3.42 8.70
N THR A 442 -3.58 -3.48 8.90
CA THR A 442 -2.66 -4.31 8.13
C THR A 442 -2.73 -5.75 8.65
N LEU A 443 -3.02 -6.72 7.79
CA LEU A 443 -2.96 -8.14 8.17
C LEU A 443 -1.52 -8.56 8.49
N PRO A 444 -1.29 -9.40 9.53
CA PRO A 444 0.02 -9.99 9.79
C PRO A 444 0.61 -10.66 8.54
N LEU A 445 1.87 -10.35 8.19
CA LEU A 445 2.49 -10.75 6.92
C LEU A 445 2.37 -12.25 6.61
N THR A 446 2.54 -13.10 7.63
CA THR A 446 2.46 -14.55 7.45
C THR A 446 1.03 -15.02 7.16
N ALA A 447 0.03 -14.38 7.77
CA ALA A 447 -1.38 -14.66 7.49
C ALA A 447 -1.76 -14.19 6.09
N ASP A 448 -1.37 -12.96 5.71
CA ASP A 448 -1.62 -12.42 4.37
C ASP A 448 -0.94 -13.28 3.28
N ALA A 449 0.29 -13.74 3.51
CA ALA A 449 0.95 -14.66 2.59
C ALA A 449 0.20 -15.99 2.42
N VAL A 450 -0.31 -16.59 3.51
CA VAL A 450 -1.10 -17.83 3.43
C VAL A 450 -2.39 -17.60 2.66
N LEU A 451 -3.14 -16.54 2.95
CA LEU A 451 -4.38 -16.20 2.25
C LEU A 451 -4.15 -15.91 0.78
N THR A 452 -3.09 -15.17 0.45
CA THR A 452 -2.71 -14.86 -0.93
C THR A 452 -2.45 -16.14 -1.74
N LEU A 453 -1.75 -17.12 -1.14
CA LEU A 453 -1.54 -18.42 -1.78
C LEU A 453 -2.86 -19.16 -1.98
N LEU A 454 -3.68 -19.31 -0.94
CA LEU A 454 -4.97 -20.02 -1.04
C LEU A 454 -5.89 -19.41 -2.10
N LYS A 455 -6.02 -18.09 -2.14
CA LYS A 455 -6.81 -17.35 -3.13
C LYS A 455 -6.30 -17.60 -4.55
N HIS A 456 -4.99 -17.55 -4.76
CA HIS A 456 -4.41 -17.82 -6.07
C HIS A 456 -4.58 -19.29 -6.49
N GLY A 457 -4.66 -20.21 -5.53
CA GLY A 457 -4.94 -21.63 -5.78
C GLY A 457 -6.38 -21.94 -6.14
N GLY A 458 -7.27 -20.93 -6.17
CA GLY A 458 -8.70 -21.13 -6.35
C GLY A 458 -9.31 -22.00 -5.25
N VAL A 459 -8.79 -21.88 -4.03
CA VAL A 459 -9.30 -22.58 -2.85
C VAL A 459 -10.44 -21.75 -2.24
N GLU A 460 -11.59 -22.38 -2.05
CA GLU A 460 -12.75 -21.77 -1.40
C GLU A 460 -12.54 -21.84 0.13
N ILE A 461 -12.56 -20.69 0.79
CA ILE A 461 -12.28 -20.59 2.24
C ILE A 461 -13.59 -20.61 3.05
N GLU A 462 -14.63 -19.95 2.55
CA GLU A 462 -15.94 -19.89 3.20
C GLU A 462 -16.55 -21.30 3.30
N GLY A 463 -16.97 -21.70 4.51
CA GLY A 463 -17.56 -23.01 4.77
C GLY A 463 -16.56 -24.18 4.82
N SER A 464 -15.27 -23.96 4.57
CA SER A 464 -14.24 -25.01 4.59
C SER A 464 -13.80 -25.37 6.02
N ASP A 465 -13.57 -26.66 6.27
CA ASP A 465 -12.96 -27.14 7.51
C ASP A 465 -11.44 -26.94 7.46
N CYS A 466 -10.91 -26.09 8.33
CA CYS A 466 -9.50 -25.72 8.37
C CYS A 466 -8.81 -26.26 9.62
N VAL A 467 -7.57 -26.73 9.48
CA VAL A 467 -6.67 -27.01 10.59
C VAL A 467 -5.45 -26.13 10.51
N VAL A 468 -5.19 -25.38 11.59
CA VAL A 468 -3.97 -24.58 11.75
C VAL A 468 -3.13 -25.16 12.88
N VAL A 469 -1.98 -25.74 12.53
CA VAL A 469 -1.02 -26.31 13.49
C VAL A 469 -0.01 -25.23 13.87
N GLY A 470 -0.25 -24.54 14.98
CA GLY A 470 0.56 -23.45 15.50
C GLY A 470 -0.28 -22.37 16.18
N THR A 471 0.21 -21.84 17.31
CA THR A 471 -0.48 -20.83 18.13
C THR A 471 0.38 -19.59 18.40
N SER A 472 1.48 -19.41 17.65
CA SER A 472 2.36 -18.26 17.82
C SER A 472 1.60 -16.96 17.55
N LYS A 473 1.99 -15.89 18.24
CA LYS A 473 1.38 -14.56 18.07
C LYS A 473 1.69 -13.90 16.72
N VAL A 474 2.70 -14.40 16.00
CA VAL A 474 3.19 -13.82 14.74
C VAL A 474 2.72 -14.60 13.50
N SER A 475 2.45 -15.90 13.65
CA SER A 475 2.04 -16.76 12.54
C SER A 475 0.73 -17.52 12.82
N GLY A 476 0.79 -18.53 13.68
CA GLY A 476 -0.30 -19.51 13.83
C GLY A 476 -1.65 -18.91 14.24
N SER A 477 -1.68 -18.05 15.27
CA SER A 477 -2.93 -17.42 15.72
C SER A 477 -3.47 -16.38 14.73
N PRO A 478 -2.63 -15.50 14.14
CA PRO A 478 -3.06 -14.67 13.02
C PRO A 478 -3.68 -15.43 11.84
N ILE A 479 -3.05 -16.53 11.40
CA ILE A 479 -3.57 -17.35 10.29
C ILE A 479 -4.95 -17.91 10.65
N ALA A 480 -5.10 -18.47 11.85
CA ALA A 480 -6.36 -19.04 12.31
C ALA A 480 -7.47 -17.97 12.37
N SER A 481 -7.16 -16.80 12.93
CA SER A 481 -8.10 -15.67 12.99
C SER A 481 -8.50 -15.20 11.60
N ALA A 482 -7.55 -15.10 10.66
CA ALA A 482 -7.80 -14.62 9.31
C ALA A 482 -8.68 -15.60 8.51
N LEU A 483 -8.41 -16.90 8.58
CA LEU A 483 -9.27 -17.93 7.96
C LEU A 483 -10.69 -17.92 8.56
N SER A 484 -10.81 -17.80 9.88
CA SER A 484 -12.11 -17.75 10.55
C SER A 484 -12.92 -16.50 10.15
N SER A 485 -12.26 -15.35 9.99
CA SER A 485 -12.91 -14.11 9.54
C SER A 485 -13.46 -14.18 8.10
N LEU A 486 -12.94 -15.12 7.30
CA LEU A 486 -13.41 -15.42 5.93
C LEU A 486 -14.46 -16.53 5.89
N GLY A 487 -15.05 -16.91 7.03
CA GLY A 487 -16.14 -17.89 7.10
C GLY A 487 -15.72 -19.35 7.17
N ALA A 488 -14.44 -19.65 7.45
CA ALA A 488 -13.98 -21.03 7.64
C ALA A 488 -14.22 -21.54 9.07
N THR A 489 -14.46 -22.84 9.21
CA THR A 489 -14.44 -23.53 10.52
C THR A 489 -13.00 -23.87 10.87
N VAL A 490 -12.39 -23.21 11.85
CA VAL A 490 -10.96 -23.37 12.14
C VAL A 490 -10.71 -24.17 13.41
N THR A 491 -10.03 -25.31 13.29
CA THR A 491 -9.46 -26.08 14.40
C THR A 491 -7.99 -25.70 14.58
N GLN A 492 -7.66 -25.09 15.72
CA GLN A 492 -6.27 -24.75 16.04
C GLN A 492 -5.62 -25.87 16.86
N ALA A 493 -4.41 -26.28 16.47
CA ALA A 493 -3.64 -27.31 17.14
C ALA A 493 -2.22 -26.80 17.48
N THR A 494 -1.53 -27.53 18.36
CA THR A 494 -0.14 -27.29 18.76
C THR A 494 0.70 -28.54 18.57
N SER A 495 2.03 -28.43 18.62
CA SER A 495 2.93 -29.60 18.65
C SER A 495 2.70 -30.53 19.85
N MET A 496 2.01 -30.06 20.89
CA MET A 496 1.65 -30.83 22.08
C MET A 496 0.29 -31.54 21.96
N THR A 497 -0.44 -31.32 20.86
CA THR A 497 -1.75 -31.95 20.64
C THR A 497 -1.56 -33.46 20.49
N PRO A 498 -2.36 -34.31 21.17
CA PRO A 498 -2.22 -35.76 21.04
C PRO A 498 -2.26 -36.22 19.59
N LYS A 499 -1.27 -37.02 19.18
CA LYS A 499 -1.05 -37.43 17.77
C LYS A 499 -2.34 -37.94 17.09
N GLU A 500 -3.12 -38.75 17.81
CA GLU A 500 -4.38 -39.30 17.30
C GLU A 500 -5.49 -38.25 17.12
N SER A 501 -5.53 -37.24 17.99
CA SER A 501 -6.46 -36.12 17.84
C SER A 501 -6.05 -35.21 16.69
N LEU A 502 -4.75 -34.89 16.58
CA LEU A 502 -4.22 -34.09 15.48
C LEU A 502 -4.46 -34.78 14.13
N ARG A 503 -4.19 -36.09 14.05
CA ARG A 503 -4.47 -36.91 12.87
C ARG A 503 -5.93 -36.80 12.44
N ARG A 504 -6.88 -37.01 13.37
CA ARG A 504 -8.32 -36.94 13.06
C ARG A 504 -8.72 -35.57 12.52
N SER A 505 -8.21 -34.49 13.11
CA SER A 505 -8.46 -33.14 12.61
C SER A 505 -7.90 -32.92 11.21
N VAL A 506 -6.68 -33.38 10.94
CA VAL A 506 -6.03 -33.25 9.61
C VAL A 506 -6.75 -34.11 8.55
N GLU A 507 -7.21 -35.31 8.90
CA GLU A 507 -7.93 -36.22 7.99
C GLU A 507 -9.30 -35.68 7.56
N SER A 508 -9.92 -34.81 8.37
CA SER A 508 -11.20 -34.17 8.03
C SER A 508 -11.06 -32.84 7.29
N ALA A 509 -9.91 -32.16 7.40
CA ALA A 509 -9.75 -30.78 6.95
C ALA A 509 -9.66 -30.62 5.42
N ASP A 510 -10.35 -29.60 4.91
CA ASP A 510 -10.25 -29.09 3.54
C ASP A 510 -9.01 -28.20 3.35
N ILE A 511 -8.58 -27.50 4.41
CA ILE A 511 -7.38 -26.66 4.41
C ILE A 511 -6.48 -27.02 5.60
N VAL A 512 -5.22 -27.32 5.34
CA VAL A 512 -4.21 -27.64 6.37
C VAL A 512 -3.07 -26.62 6.31
N VAL A 513 -2.88 -25.85 7.38
CA VAL A 513 -1.76 -24.92 7.50
C VAL A 513 -0.89 -25.32 8.69
N SER A 514 0.42 -25.54 8.46
CA SER A 514 1.36 -25.84 9.55
C SER A 514 2.37 -24.71 9.74
N ALA A 515 2.38 -24.11 10.93
CA ALA A 515 3.17 -22.95 11.31
C ALA A 515 3.82 -23.12 12.70
N VAL A 516 4.25 -24.34 13.04
CA VAL A 516 4.79 -24.67 14.36
C VAL A 516 6.32 -24.81 14.38
N GLY A 517 6.95 -25.07 13.23
CA GLY A 517 8.41 -25.21 13.14
C GLY A 517 8.91 -26.48 13.81
N VAL A 518 8.21 -27.59 13.64
CA VAL A 518 8.54 -28.91 14.19
C VAL A 518 8.46 -29.92 13.06
N GLU A 519 9.60 -30.53 12.73
CA GLU A 519 9.76 -31.44 11.60
C GLU A 519 8.76 -32.60 11.72
N GLY A 520 7.98 -32.81 10.67
CA GLY A 520 7.09 -33.97 10.58
C GLY A 520 5.98 -34.06 11.63
N VAL A 521 5.58 -32.93 12.21
CA VAL A 521 4.41 -32.85 13.11
C VAL A 521 3.11 -33.29 12.40
N VAL A 522 3.02 -33.09 11.09
CA VAL A 522 1.95 -33.62 10.23
C VAL A 522 2.55 -34.63 9.24
N GLU A 523 1.99 -35.84 9.19
CA GLU A 523 2.39 -36.84 8.19
C GLU A 523 1.54 -36.70 6.92
N GLY A 524 2.17 -36.87 5.75
CA GLY A 524 1.48 -36.72 4.46
C GLY A 524 0.28 -37.65 4.26
N GLY A 525 0.32 -38.85 4.85
CA GLY A 525 -0.77 -39.82 4.79
C GLY A 525 -2.04 -39.41 5.54
N TRP A 526 -1.99 -38.36 6.38
CA TRP A 526 -3.17 -37.84 7.09
C TRP A 526 -3.97 -36.86 6.25
N ILE A 527 -3.37 -36.30 5.20
CA ILE A 527 -4.01 -35.25 4.39
C ILE A 527 -5.21 -35.84 3.64
N LYS A 528 -6.37 -35.18 3.76
CA LYS A 528 -7.58 -35.48 2.98
C LYS A 528 -7.28 -35.29 1.48
N SER A 529 -7.71 -36.25 0.66
CA SER A 529 -7.55 -36.12 -0.80
C SER A 529 -8.35 -34.91 -1.31
N GLY A 530 -7.69 -34.04 -2.06
CA GLY A 530 -8.24 -32.77 -2.54
C GLY A 530 -8.07 -31.57 -1.60
N ALA A 531 -7.45 -31.74 -0.43
CA ALA A 531 -7.23 -30.62 0.50
C ALA A 531 -6.21 -29.61 -0.03
N ALA A 532 -6.35 -28.35 0.38
CA ALA A 532 -5.31 -27.34 0.23
C ALA A 532 -4.34 -27.39 1.41
N VAL A 533 -3.04 -27.36 1.14
CA VAL A 533 -2.01 -27.55 2.16
C VAL A 533 -0.99 -26.42 2.06
N VAL A 534 -0.69 -25.76 3.17
CA VAL A 534 0.30 -24.67 3.22
C VAL A 534 1.29 -24.91 4.36
N ASN A 535 2.55 -25.18 4.01
CA ASN A 535 3.63 -25.30 4.99
C ASN A 535 4.29 -23.94 5.24
N VAL A 536 4.18 -23.44 6.46
CA VAL A 536 4.78 -22.18 6.94
C VAL A 536 6.04 -22.45 7.77
N GLY A 537 6.00 -23.48 8.63
CA GLY A 537 7.08 -23.79 9.57
C GLY A 537 8.37 -24.28 8.90
N LYS A 538 9.51 -23.92 9.52
CA LYS A 538 10.87 -24.25 9.09
C LYS A 538 11.63 -24.89 10.26
N VAL A 539 12.19 -26.07 10.05
CA VAL A 539 13.13 -26.68 11.00
C VAL A 539 14.55 -26.64 10.41
N TYR A 540 15.48 -26.13 11.22
CA TYR A 540 16.89 -26.05 10.88
C TYR A 540 17.61 -27.27 11.41
N ASP A 541 18.44 -27.90 10.57
CA ASP A 541 19.37 -28.91 11.04
C ASP A 541 20.55 -28.22 11.76
N SER A 542 20.75 -28.57 13.04
CA SER A 542 21.83 -28.02 13.85
C SER A 542 23.19 -28.65 13.55
N GLU A 543 23.21 -29.83 12.93
CA GLU A 543 24.43 -30.62 12.69
C GLU A 543 24.96 -30.49 11.26
N ASP A 544 24.10 -30.19 10.27
CA ASP A 544 24.50 -29.89 8.89
C ASP A 544 23.98 -28.51 8.42
N PRO A 545 24.81 -27.45 8.53
CA PRO A 545 24.49 -26.10 8.07
C PRO A 545 24.20 -25.97 6.56
N GLY A 546 24.47 -27.00 5.76
CA GLY A 546 24.19 -27.06 4.31
C GLY A 546 22.93 -27.84 3.94
N ALA A 547 22.24 -28.46 4.90
CA ALA A 547 21.05 -29.26 4.64
C ALA A 547 19.80 -28.40 4.34
N LEU A 548 18.93 -28.91 3.46
CA LEU A 548 17.64 -28.30 3.11
C LEU A 548 16.73 -28.21 4.36
N PHE A 549 15.94 -27.13 4.43
CA PHE A 549 14.93 -26.95 5.48
C PHE A 549 14.03 -28.18 5.59
N LYS A 550 13.84 -28.68 6.81
CA LYS A 550 12.91 -29.78 7.03
C LYS A 550 11.51 -29.21 7.32
N PRO A 551 10.49 -29.59 6.54
CA PRO A 551 9.14 -29.04 6.67
C PRO A 551 8.41 -29.61 7.89
N ASP A 552 7.40 -28.88 8.37
CA ASP A 552 6.49 -29.39 9.40
C ASP A 552 5.66 -30.58 8.88
N ILE A 553 5.44 -30.64 7.57
CA ILE A 553 4.69 -31.69 6.90
C ILE A 553 5.66 -32.65 6.20
N THR A 554 5.77 -33.91 6.65
CA THR A 554 6.68 -34.88 6.03
C THR A 554 6.15 -35.43 4.70
N GLY A 555 7.06 -35.56 3.71
CA GLY A 555 6.75 -36.11 2.39
C GLY A 555 6.61 -37.64 2.34
N GLY A 556 6.98 -38.35 3.41
CA GLY A 556 6.78 -39.80 3.51
C GLY A 556 5.28 -40.12 3.54
N GLY A 557 4.70 -40.49 2.39
CA GLY A 557 3.32 -40.97 2.29
C GLY A 557 2.33 -40.12 1.49
N GLY A 558 2.78 -39.29 0.52
CA GLY A 558 1.86 -38.77 -0.51
C GLY A 558 1.12 -37.47 -0.18
N ALA A 559 1.68 -36.58 0.65
CA ALA A 559 1.12 -35.25 0.92
C ALA A 559 0.83 -34.46 -0.38
N LEU A 560 1.85 -34.39 -1.25
CA LEU A 560 1.79 -33.71 -2.54
C LEU A 560 0.89 -34.45 -3.54
N GLU A 561 0.75 -35.77 -3.41
CA GLU A 561 -0.13 -36.59 -4.27
C GLU A 561 -1.61 -36.42 -3.88
N ARG A 562 -1.88 -36.15 -2.61
CA ARG A 562 -3.24 -36.00 -2.06
C ARG A 562 -3.75 -34.57 -2.10
N ALA A 563 -2.88 -33.58 -1.99
CA ALA A 563 -3.28 -32.17 -1.96
C ALA A 563 -3.80 -31.70 -3.33
N ARG A 564 -4.89 -30.94 -3.36
CA ARG A 564 -5.32 -30.18 -4.55
C ARG A 564 -4.38 -29.01 -4.82
N VAL A 565 -3.87 -28.39 -3.76
CA VAL A 565 -2.85 -27.35 -3.84
C VAL A 565 -1.88 -27.44 -2.66
N TYR A 566 -0.58 -27.25 -2.86
CA TYR A 566 0.49 -27.45 -1.87
C TYR A 566 1.50 -26.30 -1.85
N GLY A 567 1.66 -25.65 -0.70
CA GLY A 567 2.63 -24.59 -0.44
C GLY A 567 3.89 -25.13 0.21
N GLY A 568 4.97 -25.22 -0.57
CA GLY A 568 6.25 -25.80 -0.12
C GLY A 568 7.13 -24.85 0.70
N THR A 569 8.16 -25.43 1.30
CA THR A 569 9.26 -24.72 1.97
C THR A 569 10.57 -25.40 1.59
N PRO A 570 11.56 -24.68 1.01
CA PRO A 570 11.57 -23.24 0.69
C PRO A 570 10.67 -22.88 -0.52
N GLY A 571 10.45 -21.58 -0.77
CA GLY A 571 9.81 -21.08 -1.99
C GLY A 571 8.31 -20.75 -1.92
N GLY A 572 7.63 -21.05 -0.81
CA GLY A 572 6.21 -20.71 -0.58
C GLY A 572 6.02 -19.39 0.17
N VAL A 573 5.67 -19.47 1.45
CA VAL A 573 5.24 -18.34 2.29
C VAL A 573 6.34 -17.30 2.56
N GLY A 574 7.60 -17.73 2.69
CA GLY A 574 8.73 -16.88 3.08
C GLY A 574 9.02 -15.70 2.13
N PRO A 575 9.28 -15.94 0.82
CA PRO A 575 9.50 -14.86 -0.15
C PRO A 575 8.31 -13.90 -0.25
N LEU A 576 7.09 -14.41 -0.13
CA LEU A 576 5.87 -13.62 -0.21
C LEU A 576 5.71 -12.67 0.98
N CYS A 577 6.10 -13.07 2.19
CA CYS A 577 6.11 -12.18 3.35
C CYS A 577 6.99 -10.94 3.13
N VAL A 578 8.15 -11.09 2.47
CA VAL A 578 9.04 -9.94 2.19
C VAL A 578 8.47 -9.06 1.08
N ALA A 579 7.87 -9.64 0.05
CA ALA A 579 7.18 -8.86 -0.98
C ALA A 579 6.00 -8.06 -0.41
N LEU A 580 5.21 -8.67 0.47
CA LEU A 580 4.08 -8.02 1.17
C LEU A 580 4.56 -6.93 2.13
N LEU A 581 5.69 -7.13 2.82
CA LEU A 581 6.31 -6.08 3.63
C LEU A 581 6.64 -4.84 2.78
N MET A 582 7.29 -5.05 1.63
CA MET A 582 7.62 -3.93 0.72
C MET A 582 6.37 -3.25 0.16
N ARG A 583 5.33 -4.02 -0.19
CA ARG A 583 4.02 -3.48 -0.59
C ARG A 583 3.45 -2.59 0.52
N ASN A 584 3.38 -3.09 1.74
CA ASN A 584 2.82 -2.35 2.88
C ASN A 584 3.58 -1.04 3.12
N VAL A 585 4.92 -1.04 3.04
CA VAL A 585 5.73 0.19 3.17
C VAL A 585 5.37 1.21 2.09
N VAL A 586 5.24 0.78 0.84
CA VAL A 586 4.87 1.66 -0.27
C VAL A 586 3.45 2.19 -0.11
N GLU A 587 2.49 1.36 0.34
CA GLU A 587 1.13 1.79 0.63
C GLU A 587 1.09 2.85 1.75
N LYS A 588 1.86 2.68 2.83
CA LYS A 588 1.99 3.71 3.87
C LYS A 588 2.64 4.99 3.35
N ALA A 589 3.63 4.87 2.48
CA ALA A 589 4.29 6.03 1.85
C ALA A 589 3.37 6.77 0.88
N ILE A 590 2.49 6.08 0.15
CA ILE A 590 1.42 6.69 -0.66
C ILE A 590 0.46 7.42 0.26
N SER A 591 -0.01 6.80 1.34
CA SER A 591 -0.88 7.48 2.29
C SER A 591 -0.21 8.70 2.93
N ARG A 592 1.11 8.69 3.16
CA ARG A 592 1.86 9.88 3.57
C ARG A 592 1.87 10.93 2.47
N ALA A 593 2.17 10.56 1.22
CA ALA A 593 2.19 11.46 0.09
C ALA A 593 0.84 12.14 -0.13
N ASP A 594 -0.26 11.39 -0.02
CA ASP A 594 -1.62 11.90 -0.13
C ASP A 594 -1.94 12.87 1.01
N ARG A 595 -1.60 12.52 2.26
CA ARG A 595 -1.72 13.45 3.40
C ARG A 595 -0.85 14.69 3.23
N ASP A 596 0.35 14.56 2.69
CA ASP A 596 1.28 15.67 2.43
C ASP A 596 0.76 16.56 1.29
N GLU A 597 0.15 15.99 0.25
CA GLU A 597 -0.48 16.73 -0.83
C GLU A 597 -1.75 17.44 -0.36
N GLU A 598 -2.60 16.77 0.43
CA GLU A 598 -3.74 17.38 1.11
C GLU A 598 -3.28 18.53 2.03
N ARG A 599 -2.20 18.33 2.79
CA ARG A 599 -1.60 19.37 3.63
C ARG A 599 -1.06 20.52 2.78
N ARG A 600 -0.37 20.27 1.66
CA ARG A 600 0.07 21.33 0.73
C ARG A 600 -1.11 22.10 0.14
N LYS A 601 -2.19 21.42 -0.25
CA LYS A 601 -3.44 22.04 -0.74
C LYS A 601 -4.10 22.90 0.34
N LEU A 602 -3.96 22.52 1.61
CA LEU A 602 -4.45 23.25 2.78
C LEU A 602 -3.47 24.32 3.32
N GLY A 603 -2.30 24.51 2.68
CA GLY A 603 -1.28 25.47 3.13
C GLY A 603 -0.59 25.08 4.45
N VAL A 604 -0.53 23.78 4.74
CA VAL A 604 -0.01 23.14 5.95
C VAL A 604 1.35 22.49 5.65
N LEU A 605 2.34 22.64 6.55
CA LEU A 605 3.64 21.96 6.41
C LEU A 605 3.47 20.44 6.40
N THR A 606 4.13 19.79 5.45
CA THR A 606 4.13 18.33 5.25
C THR A 606 4.92 17.61 6.33
N ASP A 607 4.66 16.31 6.53
CA ASP A 607 5.44 15.49 7.47
C ASP A 607 6.94 15.50 7.11
N SER A 608 7.25 15.57 5.81
CA SER A 608 8.62 15.74 5.30
C SER A 608 9.29 17.08 5.66
N GLU A 609 8.51 18.12 5.90
CA GLU A 609 8.98 19.45 6.31
C GLU A 609 9.07 19.57 7.84
N LEU A 610 8.32 18.72 8.57
CA LEU A 610 8.32 18.65 10.02
C LEU A 610 9.39 17.69 10.58
N SER A 611 9.77 16.65 9.82
CA SER A 611 10.76 15.64 10.22
C SER A 611 12.22 16.11 10.09
N GLY A 612 12.46 17.38 9.75
CA GLY A 612 13.79 17.95 9.58
C GLY A 612 14.51 18.21 10.90
N GLU A 613 14.95 17.15 11.60
CA GLU A 613 16.06 17.27 12.54
C GLU A 613 17.38 17.37 11.76
N ASP A 614 17.94 18.58 11.77
CA ASP A 614 19.37 18.93 11.78
C ASP A 614 20.39 17.82 11.40
N THR A 615 20.49 17.49 10.10
CA THR A 615 21.72 16.87 9.56
C THR A 615 22.36 17.80 8.52
N GLY A 616 23.46 18.43 8.92
CA GLY A 616 24.21 19.40 8.13
C GLY A 616 24.64 18.89 6.75
N THR A 617 23.81 19.11 5.74
CA THR A 617 24.18 19.02 4.32
C THR A 617 23.58 20.17 3.49
N TRP A 618 23.81 21.42 3.91
CA TRP A 618 23.62 22.60 3.05
C TRP A 618 24.87 22.93 2.23
N ALA A 619 25.52 21.91 1.67
CA ALA A 619 26.66 22.08 0.78
C ALA A 619 26.20 22.04 -0.69
N GLY A 620 25.86 23.20 -1.25
CA GLY A 620 25.97 23.42 -2.70
C GLY A 620 24.71 23.69 -3.54
N ARG A 621 23.58 24.13 -2.98
CA ARG A 621 22.44 24.62 -3.79
C ARG A 621 22.15 26.11 -3.52
N PRO A 622 21.78 26.92 -4.55
CA PRO A 622 21.36 28.30 -4.35
C PRO A 622 20.07 28.35 -3.53
N LEU A 623 19.98 29.28 -2.58
CA LEU A 623 18.77 29.48 -1.77
C LEU A 623 17.74 30.24 -2.61
N SER A 624 16.55 29.66 -2.82
CA SER A 624 15.41 30.34 -3.45
C SER A 624 14.16 30.23 -2.57
N ARG A 625 13.45 31.34 -2.39
CA ARG A 625 12.19 31.42 -1.64
C ARG A 625 11.14 32.18 -2.44
N THR A 626 9.91 31.68 -2.47
CA THR A 626 8.79 32.32 -3.17
C THR A 626 7.70 32.72 -2.18
N PHE A 627 7.26 33.97 -2.26
CA PHE A 627 6.24 34.56 -1.40
C PHE A 627 5.06 35.03 -2.24
N THR A 628 3.86 34.57 -1.93
CA THR A 628 2.66 34.93 -2.69
C THR A 628 1.88 36.04 -1.98
N PHE A 629 1.40 37.01 -2.76
CA PHE A 629 0.62 38.16 -2.31
C PHE A 629 -0.65 38.29 -3.14
N LYS A 630 -1.73 38.76 -2.51
CA LYS A 630 -3.01 39.02 -3.19
C LYS A 630 -2.95 40.17 -4.22
N ASP A 631 -2.03 41.11 -4.06
CA ASP A 631 -1.92 42.30 -4.92
C ASP A 631 -0.47 42.81 -5.04
N HIS A 632 -0.21 43.52 -6.15
CA HIS A 632 1.11 44.06 -6.47
C HIS A 632 1.63 45.09 -5.45
N PRO A 633 0.82 46.03 -4.90
CA PRO A 633 1.29 46.95 -3.86
C PRO A 633 1.81 46.25 -2.61
N SER A 634 1.14 45.17 -2.17
CA SER A 634 1.57 44.36 -1.02
C SER A 634 2.89 43.65 -1.29
N ALA A 635 3.04 43.08 -2.49
CA ALA A 635 4.29 42.48 -2.95
C ALA A 635 5.44 43.51 -3.00
N LEU A 636 5.18 44.72 -3.48
CA LEU A 636 6.21 45.77 -3.61
C LEU A 636 6.64 46.33 -2.25
N ALA A 637 5.69 46.49 -1.32
CA ALA A 637 5.97 46.89 0.06
C ALA A 637 6.84 45.84 0.77
N PHE A 638 6.51 44.55 0.60
CA PHE A 638 7.31 43.45 1.12
C PHE A 638 8.71 43.41 0.52
N VAL A 639 8.86 43.56 -0.80
CA VAL A 639 10.17 43.63 -1.47
C VAL A 639 11.04 44.76 -0.91
N SER A 640 10.44 45.93 -0.65
CA SER A 640 11.17 47.09 -0.10
C SER A 640 11.70 46.81 1.32
N GLU A 641 10.95 46.08 2.12
CA GLU A 641 11.38 45.66 3.46
C GLU A 641 12.40 44.52 3.44
N VAL A 642 12.24 43.56 2.53
CA VAL A 642 13.23 42.49 2.26
C VAL A 642 14.58 43.09 1.90
N VAL A 643 14.61 44.13 1.05
CA VAL A 643 15.85 44.84 0.71
C VAL A 643 16.49 45.44 1.95
N ARG A 644 15.71 45.99 2.88
CA ARG A 644 16.22 46.56 4.14
C ARG A 644 16.79 45.48 5.08
N VAL A 645 16.13 44.33 5.18
CA VAL A 645 16.64 43.18 5.98
C VAL A 645 17.87 42.56 5.31
N ALA A 646 17.92 42.58 3.98
CA ALA A 646 19.05 42.11 3.20
C ALA A 646 20.32 42.97 3.36
N GLU A 647 20.21 44.25 3.70
CA GLU A 647 21.36 45.11 4.05
C GLU A 647 22.07 44.64 5.32
N GLU A 648 21.38 43.87 6.18
CA GLU A 648 21.94 43.29 7.40
C GLU A 648 22.60 41.93 7.15
N MET A 649 22.39 41.30 5.99
CA MET A 649 22.95 39.99 5.64
C MET A 649 24.43 40.09 5.28
N ASP A 650 25.17 39.00 5.44
CA ASP A 650 26.52 38.90 4.90
C ASP A 650 26.48 38.52 3.40
N HIS A 651 25.35 37.94 2.95
CA HIS A 651 25.04 37.65 1.55
C HIS A 651 23.72 38.32 1.11
N HIS A 652 23.78 39.19 0.10
CA HIS A 652 22.60 39.88 -0.43
C HIS A 652 21.79 39.01 -1.41
N PRO A 653 20.46 39.18 -1.52
CA PRO A 653 19.66 38.59 -2.59
C PRO A 653 20.17 39.12 -3.92
N THR A 654 20.61 38.22 -4.79
CA THR A 654 21.18 38.56 -6.09
C THR A 654 20.12 38.68 -7.18
N GLU A 655 18.94 38.08 -6.97
CA GLU A 655 17.81 38.16 -7.87
C GLU A 655 16.52 38.29 -7.05
N VAL A 656 15.76 39.37 -7.29
CA VAL A 656 14.39 39.55 -6.78
C VAL A 656 13.48 39.64 -7.99
N ARG A 657 12.65 38.62 -8.20
CA ARG A 657 11.74 38.56 -9.34
C ARG A 657 10.31 38.65 -8.85
N THR A 658 9.56 39.62 -9.39
CA THR A 658 8.13 39.74 -9.12
C THR A 658 7.37 39.21 -10.33
N VAL A 659 6.57 38.17 -10.13
CA VAL A 659 5.77 37.52 -11.17
C VAL A 659 4.30 37.80 -10.89
N HIS A 660 3.64 38.51 -11.81
CA HIS A 660 2.22 38.84 -11.69
C HIS A 660 1.37 37.75 -12.36
N HIS A 661 0.54 37.05 -11.59
CA HIS A 661 -0.40 36.05 -12.05
C HIS A 661 -1.79 36.67 -12.15
N CYS A 662 -2.34 36.77 -13.37
CA CYS A 662 -3.56 37.53 -13.66
C CYS A 662 -4.81 37.16 -12.81
N THR A 663 -4.83 35.96 -12.20
CA THR A 663 -5.94 35.45 -11.39
C THR A 663 -5.54 34.98 -9.98
N GLU A 664 -4.24 34.82 -9.71
CA GLU A 664 -3.71 34.20 -8.48
C GLU A 664 -2.89 35.19 -7.61
N GLY A 665 -2.79 36.44 -8.04
CA GLY A 665 -2.06 37.50 -7.32
C GLY A 665 -0.63 37.70 -7.83
N VAL A 666 0.29 38.02 -6.94
CA VAL A 666 1.67 38.38 -7.27
C VAL A 666 2.63 37.53 -6.44
N SER A 667 3.52 36.81 -7.11
CA SER A 667 4.58 36.03 -6.48
C SER A 667 5.87 36.85 -6.47
N VAL A 668 6.58 36.85 -5.34
CA VAL A 668 7.91 37.43 -5.18
C VAL A 668 8.87 36.27 -4.96
N GLU A 669 9.75 36.04 -5.92
CA GLU A 669 10.82 35.06 -5.84
C GLU A 669 12.11 35.77 -5.41
N LEU A 670 12.70 35.34 -4.30
CA LEU A 670 14.00 35.77 -3.80
C LEU A 670 15.01 34.66 -4.06
N LYS A 671 16.11 35.00 -4.72
CA LYS A 671 17.25 34.11 -4.93
C LYS A 671 18.50 34.72 -4.32
N TYR A 672 19.22 33.89 -3.57
CA TYR A 672 20.44 34.27 -2.85
C TYR A 672 21.61 33.49 -3.46
N GLU A 673 22.57 34.18 -4.09
CA GLU A 673 23.79 33.59 -4.62
C GLU A 673 25.04 34.07 -3.88
N THR A 674 26.04 33.19 -3.78
CA THR A 674 27.33 33.49 -3.13
C THR A 674 28.46 33.50 -4.16
N TYR A 675 29.19 34.61 -4.29
CA TYR A 675 30.35 34.69 -5.18
C TYR A 675 31.70 34.43 -4.49
N THR A 676 31.79 34.44 -3.16
CA THR A 676 33.11 34.51 -2.48
C THR A 676 33.30 33.71 -1.19
N VAL A 677 32.30 33.02 -0.61
CA VAL A 677 32.49 32.24 0.64
C VAL A 677 31.74 30.91 0.60
N LYS A 678 32.36 29.83 1.12
CA LYS A 678 31.73 28.52 1.29
C LYS A 678 30.72 28.53 2.45
N GLY A 679 29.45 28.77 2.13
CA GLY A 679 28.31 28.47 3.01
C GLY A 679 27.54 29.68 3.58
N VAL A 680 26.28 29.43 3.91
CA VAL A 680 25.34 30.39 4.51
C VAL A 680 25.77 30.71 5.95
N THR A 681 25.81 31.99 6.34
CA THR A 681 26.19 32.39 7.70
C THR A 681 25.00 32.36 8.66
N LYS A 682 25.25 32.32 9.98
CA LYS A 682 24.19 32.46 11.00
C LYS A 682 23.39 33.76 10.86
N LYS A 683 24.02 34.81 10.35
CA LYS A 683 23.40 36.12 10.13
C LYS A 683 22.42 36.07 8.95
N ASP A 684 22.80 35.36 7.88
CA ASP A 684 21.94 35.13 6.71
C ASP A 684 20.73 34.27 7.07
N VAL A 685 20.93 33.19 7.84
CA VAL A 685 19.83 32.34 8.35
C VAL A 685 18.86 33.16 9.20
N GLY A 686 19.38 33.96 10.14
CA GLY A 686 18.54 34.78 11.01
C GLY A 686 17.78 35.88 10.25
N ALA A 687 18.36 36.43 9.18
CA ALA A 687 17.69 37.41 8.33
C ALA A 687 16.56 36.79 7.49
N ILE A 688 16.78 35.59 6.94
CA ILE A 688 15.78 34.84 6.18
C ILE A 688 14.61 34.42 7.07
N GLN A 689 14.87 33.99 8.30
CA GLN A 689 13.82 33.69 9.28
C GLN A 689 12.94 34.91 9.59
N ARG A 690 13.54 36.10 9.74
CA ARG A 690 12.78 37.35 9.91
C ARG A 690 11.93 37.68 8.67
N ILE A 691 12.45 37.44 7.46
CA ILE A 691 11.69 37.62 6.22
C ILE A 691 10.48 36.67 6.16
N ASP A 692 10.65 35.41 6.57
CA ASP A 692 9.56 34.42 6.66
C ASP A 692 8.52 34.80 7.73
N GLU A 693 8.96 35.30 8.89
CA GLU A 693 8.07 35.79 9.97
C GLU A 693 7.26 37.02 9.51
N MET A 694 7.92 37.99 8.86
CA MET A 694 7.27 39.17 8.28
C MET A 694 6.22 38.82 7.22
N TRP A 695 6.38 37.71 6.51
CA TRP A 695 5.37 37.19 5.58
C TRP A 695 4.24 36.45 6.30
N LYS A 696 4.54 35.63 7.32
CA LYS A 696 3.55 34.92 8.13
C LYS A 696 2.60 35.84 8.89
N GLU A 697 3.11 36.94 9.44
CA GLU A 697 2.30 37.99 10.08
C GLU A 697 1.28 38.63 9.11
N ARG A 698 1.50 38.47 7.80
CA ARG A 698 0.63 38.96 6.73
C ARG A 698 -0.34 37.89 6.19
N GLY A 699 -0.39 36.68 6.77
CA GLY A 699 -1.43 35.67 6.54
C GLY A 699 -1.08 34.47 5.65
N GLY A 700 0.18 34.06 5.55
CA GLY A 700 0.62 32.84 4.84
C GLY A 700 0.55 31.55 5.69
N GLY A 701 -0.08 30.49 5.16
CA GLY A 701 -0.59 29.29 5.88
C GLY A 701 0.36 28.46 6.76
N GLY A 702 -0.22 27.77 7.76
CA GLY A 702 0.44 26.81 8.66
C GLY A 702 -0.51 25.73 9.21
N LEU A 703 0.05 24.65 9.79
CA LEU A 703 -0.63 23.47 10.39
C LEU A 703 -1.80 23.82 11.33
N LEU A 704 -2.97 23.22 11.07
CA LEU A 704 -4.15 23.28 11.95
C LEU A 704 -3.99 22.28 13.11
N LYS A 705 -3.29 22.70 14.18
CA LYS A 705 -3.24 21.94 15.43
C LYS A 705 -4.55 22.05 16.19
N SER A 706 -5.02 20.96 16.80
CA SER A 706 -6.23 20.97 17.66
C SER A 706 -6.10 21.97 18.81
N SER A 707 -4.88 22.14 19.35
CA SER A 707 -4.54 23.14 20.37
C SER A 707 -4.83 24.59 19.96
N THR A 708 -4.93 24.89 18.66
CA THR A 708 -5.27 26.22 18.15
C THR A 708 -6.69 26.64 18.55
N PHE A 709 -7.59 25.68 18.75
CA PHE A 709 -9.02 25.92 19.00
C PHE A 709 -9.40 25.77 20.48
N LEU A 710 -8.44 25.35 21.31
CA LEU A 710 -8.66 25.23 22.75
C LEU A 710 -8.90 26.62 23.37
N TYR A 711 -9.85 26.64 24.29
CA TYR A 711 -10.13 27.76 25.17
C TYR A 711 -10.49 27.22 26.56
N ASN A 712 -10.31 28.04 27.59
CA ASN A 712 -10.63 27.63 28.95
C ASN A 712 -12.15 27.78 29.18
N LEU A 713 -12.87 26.66 29.31
CA LEU A 713 -14.30 26.64 29.65
C LEU A 713 -14.49 26.32 31.15
N PRO A 714 -14.91 27.30 31.97
CA PRO A 714 -15.25 27.03 33.37
C PRO A 714 -16.45 26.08 33.50
N GLU A 715 -16.37 25.10 34.39
CA GLU A 715 -17.44 24.11 34.62
C GLU A 715 -18.77 24.76 35.04
N ASP A 716 -18.74 25.89 35.76
CA ASP A 716 -19.95 26.62 36.19
C ASP A 716 -20.69 27.30 35.03
N LEU A 717 -20.07 27.41 33.85
CA LEU A 717 -20.71 27.90 32.64
C LEU A 717 -21.36 26.78 31.81
N ILE A 718 -21.12 25.50 32.12
CA ILE A 718 -21.84 24.40 31.48
C ILE A 718 -23.24 24.30 32.10
N ALA A 719 -24.29 24.28 31.28
CA ALA A 719 -25.66 24.16 31.76
C ALA A 719 -26.08 22.67 31.89
N PRO A 720 -26.27 22.13 33.11
CA PRO A 720 -26.76 20.76 33.28
C PRO A 720 -28.27 20.62 33.02
N HIS A 721 -29.00 21.73 33.06
CA HIS A 721 -30.45 21.79 32.85
C HIS A 721 -30.77 22.91 31.85
N PRO A 722 -31.86 22.78 31.08
CA PRO A 722 -32.30 23.82 30.16
C PRO A 722 -32.78 25.05 30.94
N ALA A 723 -32.92 26.18 30.25
CA ALA A 723 -33.62 27.35 30.81
C ALA A 723 -35.02 26.95 31.29
N GLU A 724 -35.49 27.52 32.41
CA GLU A 724 -36.80 27.17 33.00
C GLU A 724 -37.92 27.24 31.96
N VAL A 725 -37.92 28.30 31.15
CA VAL A 725 -38.86 28.50 30.04
C VAL A 725 -38.10 28.40 28.71
N ARG A 726 -38.61 27.56 27.79
CA ARG A 726 -38.08 27.45 26.42
C ARG A 726 -38.15 28.80 25.71
N GLY A 727 -37.12 29.16 24.96
CA GLY A 727 -37.01 30.46 24.31
C GLY A 727 -36.47 31.60 25.18
N LYS A 728 -36.32 31.39 26.50
CA LYS A 728 -35.72 32.39 27.42
C LYS A 728 -34.24 32.18 27.74
N SER A 729 -33.55 31.34 26.97
CA SER A 729 -32.08 31.33 26.97
C SER A 729 -31.54 32.67 26.46
N ARG A 730 -30.29 33.00 26.75
CA ARG A 730 -29.67 34.19 26.16
C ARG A 730 -29.27 33.92 24.71
N PHE A 731 -29.11 35.00 23.98
CA PHE A 731 -28.78 34.95 22.56
C PHE A 731 -27.69 35.97 22.22
N LEU A 732 -26.58 35.50 21.65
CA LEU A 732 -25.52 36.36 21.14
C LEU A 732 -25.69 36.56 19.64
N ASN A 733 -25.91 37.79 19.20
CA ASN A 733 -25.95 38.15 17.79
C ASN A 733 -25.17 39.45 17.56
N ASN A 734 -24.33 39.49 16.53
CA ASN A 734 -23.50 40.67 16.20
C ASN A 734 -22.73 41.24 17.41
N LYS A 735 -22.12 40.35 18.22
CA LYS A 735 -21.40 40.72 19.46
C LYS A 735 -22.27 41.44 20.51
N VAL A 736 -23.60 41.34 20.42
CA VAL A 736 -24.56 41.83 21.42
C VAL A 736 -25.22 40.64 22.10
N ILE A 737 -25.23 40.65 23.45
CA ILE A 737 -25.90 39.64 24.26
C ILE A 737 -27.31 40.11 24.57
N HIS A 738 -28.30 39.36 24.12
CA HIS A 738 -29.71 39.54 24.42
C HIS A 738 -30.13 38.62 25.57
N SER A 739 -31.06 39.08 26.41
CA SER A 739 -31.52 38.36 27.59
C SER A 739 -32.45 37.19 27.27
N GLU A 740 -33.23 37.27 26.20
CA GLU A 740 -34.20 36.24 25.79
C GLU A 740 -34.06 35.97 24.28
N PHE A 741 -33.84 34.70 23.92
CA PHE A 741 -33.66 34.25 22.55
C PHE A 741 -34.91 34.51 21.70
N ASP A 742 -36.08 34.12 22.19
CA ASP A 742 -37.34 34.15 21.45
C ASP A 742 -37.72 35.58 21.04
N GLU A 743 -37.61 36.54 21.96
CA GLU A 743 -37.84 37.97 21.68
C GLU A 743 -36.81 38.53 20.69
N ALA A 744 -35.52 38.27 20.93
CA ALA A 744 -34.44 38.81 20.10
C ALA A 744 -34.48 38.23 18.68
N PHE A 745 -34.65 36.92 18.55
CA PHE A 745 -34.76 36.26 17.26
C PHE A 745 -36.02 36.69 16.52
N ARG A 746 -37.19 36.80 17.18
CA ARG A 746 -38.41 37.33 16.55
C ARG A 746 -38.25 38.77 16.07
N SER A 747 -37.56 39.61 16.84
CA SER A 747 -37.24 40.98 16.44
C SER A 747 -36.36 40.99 15.19
N LEU A 748 -35.32 40.15 15.13
CA LEU A 748 -34.45 40.01 13.95
C LEU A 748 -35.21 39.43 12.75
N TRP A 749 -36.05 38.42 13.00
CA TRP A 749 -36.90 37.80 11.99
C TRP A 749 -37.74 38.86 11.29
N ASN A 750 -38.52 39.63 12.06
CA ASN A 750 -39.43 40.61 11.50
C ASN A 750 -38.74 41.86 10.93
N SER A 751 -37.55 42.21 11.42
CA SER A 751 -36.84 43.42 10.97
C SER A 751 -35.93 43.22 9.76
N SER A 752 -35.29 42.05 9.63
CA SER A 752 -34.24 41.86 8.62
C SER A 752 -34.19 40.48 7.94
N LEU A 753 -34.65 39.40 8.58
CA LEU A 753 -34.49 38.04 8.02
C LEU A 753 -35.71 37.59 7.18
N LYS A 754 -36.94 37.93 7.59
CA LYS A 754 -38.18 37.34 7.04
C LYS A 754 -38.33 37.46 5.53
N SER A 755 -37.87 38.57 4.94
CA SER A 755 -37.98 38.81 3.49
C SER A 755 -36.85 38.18 2.66
N ASN A 756 -35.71 37.83 3.29
CA ASN A 756 -34.49 37.44 2.58
C ASN A 756 -33.86 36.15 3.11
N THR A 757 -34.52 35.39 3.99
CA THR A 757 -33.92 34.22 4.63
C THR A 757 -34.86 33.04 4.61
N HIS A 758 -34.31 31.86 4.29
CA HIS A 758 -34.96 30.57 4.45
C HIS A 758 -34.27 29.78 5.55
N VAL A 759 -35.03 29.29 6.51
CA VAL A 759 -34.51 28.64 7.73
C VAL A 759 -34.57 27.12 7.55
N VAL A 760 -33.50 26.42 7.91
CA VAL A 760 -33.44 24.95 7.79
C VAL A 760 -33.15 24.32 9.15
N PHE A 761 -34.02 23.41 9.56
CA PHE A 761 -33.97 22.71 10.84
C PHE A 761 -33.60 21.23 10.69
N ASN A 762 -33.04 20.65 11.76
CA ASN A 762 -32.91 19.20 11.91
C ASN A 762 -34.06 18.67 12.80
N ASP A 763 -34.99 17.92 12.22
CA ASP A 763 -36.19 17.40 12.90
C ASP A 763 -36.00 16.01 13.52
N SER A 764 -34.75 15.57 13.65
CA SER A 764 -34.44 14.27 14.24
C SER A 764 -34.84 14.21 15.72
N ARG A 765 -35.39 13.05 16.09
CA ARG A 765 -36.00 12.75 17.38
C ARG A 765 -35.13 11.75 18.15
N VAL A 766 -34.83 12.08 19.40
CA VAL A 766 -33.99 11.24 20.26
C VAL A 766 -34.80 10.03 20.71
N VAL A 767 -34.25 8.83 20.51
CA VAL A 767 -34.84 7.59 21.00
C VAL A 767 -34.26 7.23 22.37
N LYS A 768 -35.02 6.47 23.16
CA LYS A 768 -34.62 5.95 24.47
C LYS A 768 -33.58 4.82 24.30
N ALA A 769 -32.40 5.15 23.83
CA ALA A 769 -31.36 4.18 23.46
C ALA A 769 -30.44 3.76 24.62
N ARG A 770 -30.61 4.31 25.84
CA ARG A 770 -29.80 3.97 27.02
C ARG A 770 -30.56 3.00 27.93
N CYS A 771 -30.12 1.75 28.02
CA CYS A 771 -30.71 0.72 28.86
C CYS A 771 -29.78 0.35 30.04
N SER A 772 -30.35 -0.20 31.10
CA SER A 772 -29.60 -0.87 32.17
C SER A 772 -29.75 -2.39 32.08
N ALA A 773 -28.71 -3.10 32.49
CA ALA A 773 -28.65 -4.56 32.46
C ALA A 773 -28.10 -5.10 33.79
N ASP A 774 -28.29 -6.41 34.01
CA ASP A 774 -27.92 -7.14 35.23
C ASP A 774 -26.58 -6.66 35.83
N GLY A 775 -26.63 -6.26 37.10
CA GLY A 775 -25.47 -5.72 37.83
C GLY A 775 -25.24 -4.22 37.63
N GLY A 776 -26.21 -3.50 37.06
CA GLY A 776 -26.15 -2.05 36.85
C GLY A 776 -25.28 -1.66 35.64
N VAL A 777 -25.08 -2.57 34.69
CA VAL A 777 -24.28 -2.32 33.49
C VAL A 777 -25.09 -1.46 32.51
N GLU A 778 -24.56 -0.30 32.14
CA GLU A 778 -25.19 0.58 31.16
C GLU A 778 -24.91 0.10 29.73
N VAL A 779 -25.95 0.07 28.90
CA VAL A 779 -25.88 -0.25 27.46
C VAL A 779 -26.49 0.90 26.67
N LEU A 780 -25.68 1.58 25.87
CA LEU A 780 -26.10 2.66 24.97
C LEU A 780 -26.09 2.16 23.53
N PHE A 781 -27.26 1.99 22.93
CA PHE A 781 -27.38 1.61 21.53
C PHE A 781 -27.06 2.80 20.62
N LEU A 782 -26.25 2.56 19.59
CA LEU A 782 -25.73 3.59 18.68
C LEU A 782 -26.40 3.53 17.31
N ASP A 783 -26.21 2.43 16.58
CA ASP A 783 -26.67 2.27 15.20
C ASP A 783 -26.98 0.81 14.89
N PRO A 784 -27.92 0.51 13.97
CA PRO A 784 -28.08 -0.84 13.43
C PRO A 784 -26.80 -1.32 12.75
N TYR A 785 -26.45 -2.59 12.95
CA TYR A 785 -25.25 -3.25 12.38
C TYR A 785 -25.64 -4.32 11.35
N GLY A 786 -24.92 -4.39 10.23
CA GLY A 786 -25.13 -5.39 9.18
C GLY A 786 -26.40 -5.18 8.34
N THR A 787 -27.06 -6.29 7.96
CA THR A 787 -28.30 -6.34 7.14
C THR A 787 -29.58 -6.06 7.94
N THR A 788 -29.46 -5.66 9.21
CA THR A 788 -30.58 -5.36 10.09
C THR A 788 -31.45 -4.24 9.50
N LYS A 789 -32.75 -4.51 9.29
CA LYS A 789 -33.75 -3.56 8.76
C LYS A 789 -34.17 -2.46 9.77
N GLY A 790 -33.21 -1.84 10.45
CA GLY A 790 -33.48 -0.71 11.36
C GLY A 790 -34.46 -1.06 12.49
N MET A 791 -35.54 -0.28 12.63
CA MET A 791 -36.53 -0.38 13.72
C MET A 791 -37.51 -1.57 13.59
N GLY A 792 -37.11 -2.67 12.93
CA GLY A 792 -37.97 -3.81 12.61
C GLY A 792 -38.47 -4.61 13.84
N VAL A 793 -39.28 -5.65 13.61
CA VAL A 793 -39.84 -6.51 14.66
C VAL A 793 -38.82 -7.54 15.14
N LEU A 794 -38.56 -7.61 16.46
CA LEU A 794 -37.62 -8.53 17.12
C LEU A 794 -38.00 -10.02 16.99
N GLY A 795 -39.28 -10.31 16.69
CA GLY A 795 -39.84 -11.67 16.69
C GLY A 795 -39.93 -12.39 15.33
N GLU A 796 -39.57 -11.74 14.22
CA GLU A 796 -39.59 -12.38 12.88
C GLU A 796 -38.23 -12.93 12.43
N ASP A 797 -37.12 -12.44 13.00
CA ASP A 797 -35.77 -12.94 12.73
C ASP A 797 -35.29 -13.88 13.86
N ALA A 798 -35.10 -15.16 13.53
CA ALA A 798 -34.58 -16.16 14.47
C ALA A 798 -33.15 -15.84 14.97
N GLU A 799 -32.43 -14.94 14.30
CA GLU A 799 -31.07 -14.51 14.61
C GLU A 799 -30.97 -13.22 15.46
N GLY A 800 -32.11 -12.58 15.79
CA GLY A 800 -32.14 -11.30 16.52
C GLY A 800 -31.61 -10.11 15.71
N GLN A 801 -31.74 -8.89 16.25
CA GLN A 801 -31.29 -7.66 15.57
C GLN A 801 -29.95 -7.16 16.13
N SER A 802 -28.99 -6.87 15.25
CA SER A 802 -27.64 -6.45 15.65
C SER A 802 -27.48 -4.94 15.60
N TRP A 803 -26.84 -4.38 16.62
CA TRP A 803 -26.63 -2.96 16.82
C TRP A 803 -25.21 -2.69 17.30
N ARG A 804 -24.58 -1.62 16.83
CA ARG A 804 -23.44 -1.02 17.53
C ARG A 804 -23.95 -0.44 18.85
N ALA A 805 -23.22 -0.65 19.93
CA ALA A 805 -23.55 -0.18 21.26
C ALA A 805 -22.29 0.10 22.08
N MET A 806 -22.40 1.01 23.05
CA MET A 806 -21.40 1.18 24.11
C MET A 806 -21.90 0.46 25.36
N VAL A 807 -21.04 -0.35 25.98
CA VAL A 807 -21.36 -1.07 27.22
C VAL A 807 -20.39 -0.60 28.31
N ARG A 808 -20.89 0.02 29.40
CA ARG A 808 -20.09 0.49 30.55
C ARG A 808 -19.72 -0.65 31.50
N SER A 809 -19.09 -1.67 30.93
CA SER A 809 -18.45 -2.76 31.62
C SER A 809 -17.54 -3.44 30.63
N ARG A 810 -16.41 -3.96 31.10
CA ARG A 810 -15.63 -4.90 30.30
C ARG A 810 -16.47 -6.15 30.06
N LYS A 811 -16.79 -6.40 28.79
CA LYS A 811 -17.45 -7.61 28.31
C LYS A 811 -16.66 -8.17 27.15
N SER A 812 -16.78 -9.48 26.96
CA SER A 812 -16.15 -10.20 25.85
C SER A 812 -17.22 -10.66 24.87
N THR A 813 -16.82 -10.95 23.63
CA THR A 813 -17.69 -11.62 22.67
C THR A 813 -18.29 -12.89 23.27
N GLY A 814 -19.60 -13.03 23.16
CA GLY A 814 -20.40 -14.12 23.74
C GLY A 814 -21.03 -13.78 25.10
N ASP A 815 -20.64 -12.69 25.76
CA ASP A 815 -21.28 -12.27 27.01
C ASP A 815 -22.73 -11.85 26.76
N VAL A 816 -23.65 -12.37 27.59
CA VAL A 816 -25.07 -12.05 27.53
C VAL A 816 -25.47 -11.25 28.76
N LEU A 817 -26.11 -10.10 28.55
CA LEU A 817 -26.65 -9.25 29.62
C LEU A 817 -28.17 -9.30 29.55
N GLN A 818 -28.82 -9.67 30.66
CA GLN A 818 -30.27 -9.51 30.77
C GLN A 818 -30.58 -8.05 31.00
N LEU A 819 -31.58 -7.54 30.28
CA LEU A 819 -31.97 -6.13 30.40
C LEU A 819 -32.96 -5.97 31.56
N ASP A 820 -32.71 -4.97 32.40
CA ASP A 820 -33.57 -4.68 33.53
C ASP A 820 -34.93 -4.17 33.05
N GLY A 821 -36.03 -4.77 33.51
CA GLY A 821 -37.38 -4.28 33.24
C GLY A 821 -38.17 -5.01 32.14
N LEU A 822 -37.55 -5.91 31.36
CA LEU A 822 -38.27 -6.84 30.46
C LEU A 822 -37.80 -8.29 30.64
N ASN A 823 -38.69 -9.12 31.21
CA ASN A 823 -38.46 -10.55 31.33
C ASN A 823 -38.33 -11.21 29.96
N GLY A 824 -37.18 -11.84 29.70
CA GLY A 824 -36.93 -12.60 28.47
C GLY A 824 -36.33 -11.78 27.32
N CYS A 825 -35.84 -10.57 27.58
CA CYS A 825 -35.04 -9.77 26.64
C CYS A 825 -33.59 -9.66 27.15
N SER A 826 -32.63 -9.90 26.25
CA SER A 826 -31.20 -9.85 26.55
C SER A 826 -30.39 -9.29 25.40
N VAL A 827 -29.24 -8.71 25.69
CA VAL A 827 -28.22 -8.34 24.70
C VAL A 827 -27.04 -9.27 24.78
N GLU A 828 -26.67 -9.86 23.65
CA GLU A 828 -25.45 -10.66 23.48
C GLU A 828 -24.37 -9.79 22.82
N VAL A 829 -23.18 -9.71 23.40
CA VAL A 829 -22.03 -9.05 22.77
C VAL A 829 -21.52 -9.95 21.64
N VAL A 830 -21.64 -9.49 20.39
CA VAL A 830 -21.25 -10.23 19.18
C VAL A 830 -19.82 -9.91 18.76
N ALA A 831 -19.38 -8.67 18.94
CA ALA A 831 -18.01 -8.24 18.64
C ALA A 831 -17.61 -7.09 19.55
N VAL A 832 -16.36 -7.06 20.00
CA VAL A 832 -15.78 -5.90 20.70
C VAL A 832 -14.93 -5.13 19.70
N GLU A 833 -15.28 -3.87 19.44
CA GLU A 833 -14.58 -3.01 18.47
C GLU A 833 -13.39 -2.29 19.12
N SER A 834 -13.59 -1.74 20.33
CA SER A 834 -12.53 -1.10 21.10
C SER A 834 -12.86 -1.05 22.59
N GLU A 835 -11.83 -0.85 23.44
CA GLU A 835 -12.04 -0.49 24.84
C GLU A 835 -12.42 0.99 24.91
N TRP A 836 -13.50 1.31 25.64
CA TRP A 836 -13.85 2.69 25.95
C TRP A 836 -13.05 3.14 27.17
N ILE A 837 -12.28 4.22 27.01
CA ILE A 837 -11.43 4.81 28.04
C ILE A 837 -11.97 6.20 28.38
N GLU A 838 -12.43 6.41 29.62
CA GLU A 838 -12.86 7.70 30.13
C GLU A 838 -11.86 8.18 31.20
N GLY A 839 -11.31 9.40 31.05
CA GLY A 839 -10.31 9.95 31.98
C GLY A 839 -9.02 9.14 32.11
N GLY A 840 -8.61 8.41 31.05
CA GLY A 840 -7.43 7.55 31.06
C GLY A 840 -7.63 6.20 31.78
N LYS A 841 -8.86 5.84 32.13
CA LYS A 841 -9.21 4.52 32.70
C LYS A 841 -10.20 3.79 31.78
N PRO A 842 -10.03 2.47 31.58
CA PRO A 842 -11.01 1.67 30.85
C PRO A 842 -12.35 1.66 31.61
N ASP A 843 -13.38 2.27 31.02
CA ASP A 843 -14.72 2.47 31.59
C ASP A 843 -15.78 1.57 30.90
N GLY A 844 -15.49 1.06 29.70
CA GLY A 844 -16.41 0.19 28.98
C GLY A 844 -15.84 -0.39 27.68
N ILE A 845 -16.73 -0.78 26.77
CA ILE A 845 -16.40 -1.23 25.42
C ILE A 845 -17.30 -0.57 24.38
N ASP A 846 -16.75 -0.23 23.22
CA ASP A 846 -17.52 -0.06 21.98
C ASP A 846 -17.65 -1.45 21.35
N CYS A 847 -18.86 -1.88 21.03
CA CYS A 847 -19.14 -3.25 20.62
C CYS A 847 -20.34 -3.36 19.70
N VAL A 848 -20.49 -4.52 19.06
CA VAL A 848 -21.72 -4.93 18.40
C VAL A 848 -22.48 -5.84 19.36
N VAL A 849 -23.73 -5.50 19.66
CA VAL A 849 -24.65 -6.30 20.45
C VAL A 849 -25.78 -6.84 19.59
N ARG A 850 -26.26 -8.03 19.90
CA ARG A 850 -27.46 -8.63 19.31
C ARG A 850 -28.56 -8.66 20.35
N VAL A 851 -29.68 -8.01 20.04
CA VAL A 851 -30.88 -8.02 20.87
C VAL A 851 -31.63 -9.33 20.63
N LYS A 852 -31.83 -10.11 21.69
CA LYS A 852 -32.65 -11.33 21.71
C LYS A 852 -33.88 -11.10 22.58
N GLY A 853 -35.07 -11.39 22.06
CA GLY A 853 -36.34 -11.22 22.78
C GLY A 853 -37.38 -12.25 22.37
N THR A 854 -38.36 -12.49 23.24
CA THR A 854 -39.43 -13.50 23.04
C THR A 854 -40.76 -12.94 22.54
N ALA A 855 -40.86 -11.62 22.35
CA ALA A 855 -42.09 -10.93 21.96
C ALA A 855 -42.00 -10.35 20.54
N SER A 856 -43.11 -10.36 19.80
CA SER A 856 -43.31 -9.67 18.51
C SER A 856 -43.39 -8.14 18.70
N MET A 857 -42.32 -7.52 19.20
CA MET A 857 -42.21 -6.07 19.38
C MET A 857 -41.22 -5.47 18.40
N THR A 858 -41.43 -4.23 17.97
CA THR A 858 -40.47 -3.44 17.19
C THR A 858 -39.30 -2.98 18.07
N MET A 859 -38.15 -2.67 17.46
CA MET A 859 -37.02 -2.05 18.21
C MET A 859 -37.39 -0.70 18.83
N LEU A 860 -38.35 0.03 18.24
CA LEU A 860 -38.87 1.25 18.84
C LEU A 860 -39.62 0.96 20.13
N GLU A 861 -40.56 0.01 20.10
CA GLU A 861 -41.30 -0.42 21.30
C GLU A 861 -40.35 -0.98 22.37
N PHE A 862 -39.27 -1.63 21.95
CA PHE A 862 -38.19 -2.06 22.84
C PHE A 862 -37.50 -0.88 23.54
N PHE A 863 -37.07 0.14 22.78
CA PHE A 863 -36.45 1.35 23.35
C PHE A 863 -37.43 2.11 24.25
N ASP A 864 -38.69 2.27 23.85
CA ASP A 864 -39.70 2.95 24.64
C ASP A 864 -40.00 2.25 25.97
N SER A 865 -39.87 0.91 26.00
CA SER A 865 -40.16 0.11 27.19
C SER A 865 -39.00 0.02 28.19
N LEU A 866 -37.75 0.10 27.73
CA LEU A 866 -36.55 -0.16 28.55
C LEU A 866 -35.62 1.03 28.71
N GLY A 867 -35.60 1.90 27.72
CA GLY A 867 -34.59 2.92 27.65
C GLY A 867 -34.91 4.15 28.49
N SER A 868 -33.86 4.85 28.85
CA SER A 868 -33.88 6.25 29.25
C SER A 868 -33.35 7.12 28.10
N ILE A 869 -33.67 8.42 28.12
CA ILE A 869 -33.06 9.34 27.16
C ILE A 869 -31.55 9.44 27.44
N PRO A 870 -30.70 9.13 26.44
CA PRO A 870 -29.27 9.37 26.55
C PRO A 870 -28.98 10.88 26.57
N ILE A 871 -28.59 11.37 27.74
CA ILE A 871 -28.09 12.74 27.90
C ILE A 871 -26.56 12.80 27.80
N PRO A 872 -25.98 13.94 27.38
CA PRO A 872 -24.54 14.09 27.24
C PRO A 872 -23.80 13.85 28.56
N PRO A 873 -22.61 13.20 28.53
CA PRO A 873 -21.87 12.84 29.75
C PRO A 873 -21.46 14.07 30.58
N TYR A 874 -21.16 15.19 29.92
CA TYR A 874 -20.79 16.45 30.58
C TYR A 874 -21.93 17.13 31.36
N PHE A 875 -23.17 16.61 31.33
CA PHE A 875 -24.20 17.06 32.27
C PHE A 875 -23.92 16.60 33.70
N ASN A 876 -23.11 15.55 33.87
CA ASN A 876 -22.69 15.00 35.16
C ASN A 876 -23.88 14.70 36.11
N ARG A 877 -24.96 14.16 35.54
CA ARG A 877 -26.17 13.72 36.25
C ARG A 877 -26.90 12.66 35.43
N ASP A 878 -27.83 11.95 36.07
CA ASP A 878 -28.76 11.06 35.39
C ASP A 878 -29.87 11.83 34.65
N ALA A 879 -30.47 11.18 33.66
CA ALA A 879 -31.63 11.71 32.96
C ALA A 879 -32.82 11.83 33.92
N VAL A 880 -33.51 12.96 33.87
CA VAL A 880 -34.73 13.21 34.65
C VAL A 880 -35.95 13.19 33.72
N PRO A 881 -37.18 13.00 34.24
CA PRO A 881 -38.38 12.95 33.40
C PRO A 881 -38.56 14.17 32.48
N ASP A 882 -38.09 15.35 32.92
CA ASP A 882 -38.14 16.57 32.10
C ASP A 882 -37.25 16.49 30.84
N ASP A 883 -36.16 15.72 30.86
CA ASP A 883 -35.31 15.51 29.66
C ASP A 883 -36.06 14.79 28.54
N GLU A 884 -37.07 13.95 28.87
CA GLU A 884 -37.91 13.29 27.86
C GLU A 884 -38.62 14.29 26.94
N VAL A 885 -38.91 15.49 27.48
CA VAL A 885 -39.62 16.57 26.80
C VAL A 885 -38.67 17.69 26.37
N ARG A 886 -37.69 18.03 27.21
CA ARG A 886 -36.82 19.20 27.03
C ARG A 886 -35.53 18.90 26.29
N TYR A 887 -35.06 17.65 26.26
CA TYR A 887 -33.95 17.22 25.39
C TYR A 887 -34.44 16.86 23.99
N GLN A 888 -35.49 17.53 23.53
CA GLN A 888 -36.08 17.35 22.21
C GLN A 888 -36.52 18.69 21.64
N ASN A 889 -36.39 18.85 20.32
CA ASN A 889 -36.95 20.00 19.61
C ASN A 889 -38.47 19.87 19.57
N VAL A 890 -39.18 21.00 19.62
CA VAL A 890 -40.66 21.02 19.59
C VAL A 890 -41.24 20.47 18.27
N PHE A 891 -40.45 20.51 17.22
CA PHE A 891 -40.75 20.00 15.88
C PHE A 891 -40.10 18.62 15.59
N ALA A 892 -39.50 17.96 16.58
CA ALA A 892 -38.83 16.67 16.39
C ALA A 892 -39.82 15.55 16.04
N LYS A 893 -39.65 14.94 14.86
CA LYS A 893 -40.56 13.92 14.31
C LYS A 893 -39.85 12.64 13.92
N ALA A 894 -38.63 12.71 13.38
CA ALA A 894 -37.96 11.57 12.77
C ALA A 894 -37.14 10.78 13.80
N GLU A 895 -37.67 9.67 14.28
CA GLU A 895 -37.03 8.82 15.29
C GLU A 895 -35.76 8.13 14.77
N GLY A 896 -34.74 8.08 15.63
CA GLY A 896 -33.52 7.31 15.37
C GLY A 896 -32.23 7.97 15.83
N SER A 897 -32.28 9.16 16.43
CA SER A 897 -31.08 9.84 16.95
C SER A 897 -30.77 9.41 18.39
N VAL A 898 -29.50 9.37 18.74
CA VAL A 898 -29.00 9.17 20.11
C VAL A 898 -28.75 10.51 20.80
N ALA A 899 -28.57 11.61 20.05
CA ALA A 899 -28.40 12.94 20.60
C ALA A 899 -29.33 13.95 19.94
N ALA A 900 -29.75 14.97 20.70
CA ALA A 900 -30.63 16.01 20.20
C ALA A 900 -29.84 17.03 19.34
N PRO A 901 -30.42 17.57 18.26
CA PRO A 901 -29.88 18.75 17.58
C PRO A 901 -30.15 20.00 18.44
N THR A 902 -29.20 20.32 19.33
CA THR A 902 -29.43 21.20 20.48
C THR A 902 -29.72 22.66 20.16
N ALA A 903 -29.28 23.15 19.00
CA ALA A 903 -29.55 24.53 18.57
C ALA A 903 -31.05 24.78 18.34
N GLY A 904 -31.80 23.74 17.97
CA GLY A 904 -33.26 23.82 17.81
C GLY A 904 -34.00 23.94 19.13
N LEU A 905 -33.36 23.62 20.27
CA LEU A 905 -34.04 23.58 21.58
C LEU A 905 -34.50 24.97 22.03
N HIS A 906 -33.92 26.03 21.46
CA HIS A 906 -34.27 27.42 21.74
C HIS A 906 -35.58 27.87 21.08
N PHE A 907 -36.02 27.18 20.03
CA PHE A 907 -37.21 27.55 19.28
C PHE A 907 -38.48 27.05 19.97
N THR A 908 -39.49 27.90 20.01
CA THR A 908 -40.83 27.63 20.55
C THR A 908 -41.80 27.26 19.43
N ASP A 909 -42.92 26.60 19.76
CA ASP A 909 -43.97 26.29 18.79
C ASP A 909 -44.46 27.56 18.06
N ASP A 910 -44.73 28.64 18.81
CA ASP A 910 -45.14 29.93 18.27
C ASP A 910 -44.12 30.50 17.26
N LEU A 911 -42.82 30.37 17.55
CA LEU A 911 -41.79 30.86 16.64
C LEU A 911 -41.71 30.01 15.36
N ILE A 912 -41.84 28.68 15.47
CA ILE A 912 -41.87 27.79 14.30
C ILE A 912 -43.09 28.08 13.42
N GLU A 913 -44.27 28.31 14.02
CA GLU A 913 -45.47 28.71 13.30
C GLU A 913 -45.28 30.07 12.59
N GLU A 914 -44.59 31.03 13.22
CA GLU A 914 -44.31 32.35 12.64
C GLU A 914 -43.34 32.30 11.43
N LEU A 915 -42.41 31.33 11.41
CA LEU A 915 -41.53 31.10 10.25
C LEU A 915 -42.33 30.58 9.04
N GLY A 916 -43.32 29.72 9.28
CA GLY A 916 -44.23 29.18 8.27
C GLY A 916 -43.50 28.57 7.07
N ALA A 917 -43.88 28.98 5.85
CA ALA A 917 -43.31 28.46 4.60
C ALA A 917 -41.85 28.88 4.33
N SER A 918 -41.27 29.74 5.17
CA SER A 918 -39.84 30.09 5.12
C SER A 918 -38.97 29.12 5.94
N ALA A 919 -39.51 27.98 6.37
CA ALA A 919 -38.78 26.94 7.07
C ALA A 919 -38.84 25.62 6.28
N SER A 920 -37.69 24.93 6.19
CA SER A 920 -37.60 23.53 5.76
C SER A 920 -37.06 22.63 6.88
N PHE A 921 -37.42 21.36 6.84
CA PHE A 921 -36.96 20.34 7.79
C PHE A 921 -36.19 19.23 7.08
N LEU A 922 -34.98 18.96 7.57
CA LEU A 922 -34.14 17.83 7.14
C LEU A 922 -33.91 16.93 8.35
N THR A 923 -33.57 15.66 8.14
CA THR A 923 -33.21 14.76 9.23
C THR A 923 -31.74 14.36 9.11
N LEU A 924 -30.96 14.61 10.15
CA LEU A 924 -29.66 13.97 10.36
C LEU A 924 -29.71 13.23 11.69
N HIS A 925 -29.58 11.90 11.63
CA HIS A 925 -29.52 11.05 12.81
C HIS A 925 -28.15 11.18 13.47
N VAL A 926 -28.16 11.69 14.68
CA VAL A 926 -26.94 12.00 15.44
C VAL A 926 -26.58 10.81 16.33
N GLY A 927 -25.43 10.18 16.07
CA GLY A 927 -24.92 9.08 16.90
C GLY A 927 -24.14 9.57 18.12
N ALA A 928 -23.72 8.66 19.02
CA ALA A 928 -22.94 9.05 20.21
C ALA A 928 -21.53 9.59 19.89
N GLY A 929 -21.04 9.35 18.67
CA GLY A 929 -19.77 9.91 18.18
C GLY A 929 -19.69 11.44 18.26
N THR A 930 -20.83 12.13 18.27
CA THR A 930 -20.91 13.59 18.45
C THR A 930 -20.42 14.06 19.82
N PHE A 931 -20.34 13.18 20.82
CA PHE A 931 -19.81 13.50 22.14
C PHE A 931 -18.30 13.26 22.28
N LYS A 932 -17.64 12.66 21.28
CA LYS A 932 -16.21 12.33 21.38
C LYS A 932 -15.35 13.57 21.11
N PRO A 933 -14.36 13.86 21.98
CA PRO A 933 -13.39 14.93 21.73
C PRO A 933 -12.43 14.56 20.60
N ILE A 934 -11.74 15.56 20.04
CA ILE A 934 -10.65 15.36 19.08
C ILE A 934 -9.44 14.81 19.84
N GLU A 935 -9.13 13.54 19.63
CA GLU A 935 -7.99 12.87 20.28
C GLU A 935 -6.64 13.13 19.59
N ALA A 936 -6.65 13.58 18.32
CA ALA A 936 -5.45 13.81 17.53
C ALA A 936 -4.85 15.22 17.74
N GLU A 937 -3.52 15.34 17.76
CA GLU A 937 -2.83 16.65 17.81
C GLU A 937 -3.04 17.43 16.51
N ILE A 938 -3.01 16.74 15.37
CA ILE A 938 -3.26 17.30 14.06
C ILE A 938 -4.70 16.98 13.66
N VAL A 939 -5.47 18.02 13.32
CA VAL A 939 -6.91 17.89 13.04
C VAL A 939 -7.20 16.90 11.90
N THR A 940 -6.33 16.81 10.90
CA THR A 940 -6.51 15.91 9.74
C THR A 940 -6.50 14.43 10.13
N ASP A 941 -5.87 14.08 11.24
CA ASP A 941 -5.65 12.70 11.66
C ASP A 941 -6.83 12.15 12.50
N HIS A 942 -7.81 13.01 12.83
CA HIS A 942 -9.04 12.60 13.51
C HIS A 942 -10.03 11.97 12.53
N SER A 943 -10.55 10.78 12.88
CA SER A 943 -11.59 10.09 12.09
C SER A 943 -12.99 10.52 12.50
N MET A 944 -13.76 11.06 11.56
CA MET A 944 -15.13 11.54 11.78
C MET A 944 -16.13 10.39 11.62
N HIS A 945 -17.07 10.26 12.56
CA HIS A 945 -18.10 9.23 12.48
C HIS A 945 -19.08 9.53 11.33
N SER A 946 -19.47 8.47 10.60
CA SER A 946 -20.48 8.59 9.55
C SER A 946 -21.88 8.66 10.15
N GLU A 947 -22.66 9.66 9.74
CA GLU A 947 -24.02 9.89 10.18
C GLU A 947 -25.00 9.71 9.01
N LYS A 948 -26.19 9.17 9.30
CA LYS A 948 -27.25 8.97 8.30
C LYS A 948 -28.13 10.21 8.22
N PHE A 949 -28.40 10.68 7.01
CA PHE A 949 -29.39 11.71 6.77
C PHE A 949 -30.55 11.18 5.92
N SER A 950 -31.72 11.76 6.14
CA SER A 950 -32.89 11.58 5.30
C SER A 950 -33.63 12.90 5.14
N CYS A 951 -33.96 13.26 3.91
CA CYS A 951 -34.58 14.54 3.61
C CYS A 951 -35.80 14.29 2.72
N ASN A 952 -36.96 14.85 3.08
CA ASN A 952 -38.09 14.83 2.17
C ASN A 952 -37.75 15.70 0.96
N LYS A 953 -38.04 15.20 -0.25
CA LYS A 953 -37.77 15.92 -1.49
C LYS A 953 -38.35 17.34 -1.50
N ARG A 954 -39.58 17.50 -1.00
CA ARG A 954 -40.27 18.80 -0.97
C ARG A 954 -39.54 19.83 -0.11
N GLU A 955 -38.88 19.37 0.95
CA GLU A 955 -38.12 20.23 1.87
C GLU A 955 -36.83 20.74 1.19
N VAL A 956 -36.14 19.86 0.45
CA VAL A 956 -34.96 20.21 -0.37
C VAL A 956 -35.36 21.11 -1.54
N GLU A 957 -36.46 20.82 -2.23
CA GLU A 957 -37.04 21.68 -3.27
C GLU A 957 -37.40 23.07 -2.73
N GLY A 958 -37.89 23.17 -1.49
CA GLY A 958 -38.11 24.44 -0.80
C GLY A 958 -36.82 25.24 -0.60
N VAL A 959 -35.72 24.57 -0.26
CA VAL A 959 -34.38 25.19 -0.17
C VAL A 959 -33.90 25.64 -1.55
N ILE A 960 -34.05 24.81 -2.59
CA ILE A 960 -33.70 25.16 -3.98
C ILE A 960 -34.47 26.42 -4.42
N ALA A 961 -35.79 26.45 -4.23
CA ALA A 961 -36.62 27.59 -4.60
C ALA A 961 -36.24 28.87 -3.84
N ALA A 962 -35.83 28.76 -2.57
CA ALA A 962 -35.33 29.90 -1.80
C ALA A 962 -34.01 30.44 -2.36
N ILE A 963 -33.07 29.56 -2.71
CA ILE A 963 -31.78 29.92 -3.31
C ILE A 963 -31.99 30.60 -4.68
N GLU A 964 -32.88 30.06 -5.51
CA GLU A 964 -33.23 30.67 -6.81
C GLU A 964 -33.91 32.04 -6.67
N GLN A 965 -34.63 32.27 -5.56
CA GLN A 965 -35.18 33.57 -5.20
C GLN A 965 -34.12 34.54 -4.62
N GLY A 966 -32.87 34.11 -4.46
CA GLY A 966 -31.78 34.91 -3.91
C GLY A 966 -31.84 35.09 -2.40
N LYS A 967 -32.55 34.23 -1.67
CA LYS A 967 -32.61 34.26 -0.20
C LYS A 967 -31.36 33.61 0.40
N ASP A 968 -30.90 34.18 1.52
CA ASP A 968 -29.87 33.58 2.36
C ASP A 968 -30.42 32.29 3.01
N VAL A 969 -29.59 31.25 3.13
CA VAL A 969 -29.96 30.04 3.88
C VAL A 969 -29.43 30.12 5.31
N LEU A 970 -30.34 30.06 6.29
CA LEU A 970 -30.02 30.02 7.71
C LEU A 970 -30.16 28.59 8.23
N ALA A 971 -29.04 27.96 8.59
CA ALA A 971 -29.04 26.65 9.24
C ALA A 971 -29.24 26.81 10.75
N VAL A 972 -30.17 26.05 11.34
CA VAL A 972 -30.32 25.93 12.78
C VAL A 972 -29.62 24.66 13.24
N GLY A 973 -28.42 24.83 13.80
CA GLY A 973 -27.55 23.78 14.28
C GLY A 973 -26.50 23.35 13.27
N THR A 974 -25.36 22.89 13.81
CA THR A 974 -24.22 22.41 13.03
C THR A 974 -24.55 21.16 12.20
N THR A 975 -25.46 20.32 12.69
CA THR A 975 -25.98 19.15 11.96
C THR A 975 -26.72 19.54 10.69
N SER A 976 -27.57 20.57 10.77
CA SER A 976 -28.32 21.10 9.61
C SER A 976 -27.36 21.68 8.58
N ALA A 977 -26.35 22.44 9.05
CA ALA A 977 -25.33 23.00 8.19
C ALA A 977 -24.53 21.92 7.46
N ARG A 978 -24.03 20.91 8.17
CA ARG A 978 -23.30 19.78 7.56
C ARG A 978 -24.15 19.01 6.57
N THR A 979 -25.43 18.81 6.85
CA THR A 979 -26.36 18.12 5.93
C THR A 979 -26.53 18.90 4.63
N LEU A 980 -26.79 20.20 4.71
CA LEU A 980 -26.93 21.07 3.53
C LEU A 980 -25.66 21.10 2.68
N GLU A 981 -24.50 21.28 3.32
CA GLU A 981 -23.21 21.26 2.63
C GLU A 981 -22.94 19.87 2.01
N SER A 982 -23.34 18.79 2.68
CA SER A 982 -23.20 17.43 2.13
C SER A 982 -24.09 17.21 0.91
N LEU A 983 -25.33 17.71 0.91
CA LEU A 983 -26.22 17.63 -0.25
C LEU A 983 -25.63 18.34 -1.47
N TYR A 984 -24.99 19.51 -1.28
CA TYR A 984 -24.30 20.20 -2.37
C TYR A 984 -23.19 19.31 -2.96
N TRP A 985 -22.28 18.81 -2.14
CA TRP A 985 -21.14 18.01 -2.62
C TRP A 985 -21.55 16.66 -3.20
N LEU A 986 -22.62 16.05 -2.70
CA LEU A 986 -23.22 14.88 -3.32
C LEU A 986 -23.74 15.19 -4.73
N GLY A 987 -24.37 16.35 -4.94
CA GLY A 987 -24.77 16.82 -6.27
C GLY A 987 -23.59 16.96 -7.23
N VAL A 988 -22.49 17.56 -6.77
CA VAL A 988 -21.24 17.66 -7.54
C VAL A 988 -20.64 16.28 -7.81
N SER A 989 -20.62 15.39 -6.83
CA SER A 989 -20.10 14.02 -7.01
C SER A 989 -20.93 13.21 -8.02
N ILE A 990 -22.26 13.42 -8.05
CA ILE A 990 -23.15 12.85 -9.08
C ILE A 990 -22.78 13.39 -10.47
N SER A 991 -22.51 14.70 -10.62
CA SER A 991 -22.16 15.28 -11.91
C SER A 991 -20.82 14.78 -12.46
N GLU A 992 -19.85 14.54 -11.58
CA GLU A 992 -18.55 13.97 -11.95
C GLU A 992 -18.63 12.45 -12.23
N GLY A 993 -19.79 11.82 -11.98
CA GLY A 993 -20.00 10.40 -12.22
C GLY A 993 -19.38 9.47 -11.17
N GLU A 994 -18.95 10.02 -10.02
CA GLU A 994 -18.38 9.28 -8.89
C GLU A 994 -19.44 8.55 -8.06
N GLN A 995 -20.70 8.98 -8.13
CA GLN A 995 -21.84 8.37 -7.45
C GLN A 995 -22.90 7.96 -8.49
N ARG A 996 -23.41 6.73 -8.39
CA ARG A 996 -24.57 6.26 -9.17
C ARG A 996 -25.44 5.33 -8.32
N GLY A 997 -26.75 5.56 -8.33
CA GLY A 997 -27.77 4.63 -7.87
C GLY A 997 -28.32 4.95 -6.48
N GLY A 998 -29.53 5.50 -6.43
CA GLY A 998 -30.42 5.48 -5.26
C GLY A 998 -30.95 4.08 -4.88
N GLY A 999 -30.08 3.05 -4.90
CA GLY A 999 -30.40 1.70 -4.44
C GLY A 999 -30.39 1.55 -2.91
N GLU A 1000 -30.49 0.32 -2.38
CA GLU A 1000 -30.64 0.00 -0.95
C GLU A 1000 -29.55 0.57 0.00
N GLY A 1001 -28.45 1.12 -0.53
CA GLY A 1001 -27.35 1.73 0.23
C GLY A 1001 -27.40 3.25 0.43
N GLY A 1002 -28.20 4.00 -0.33
CA GLY A 1002 -28.25 5.48 -0.31
C GLY A 1002 -26.98 6.17 -0.85
N LEU A 1003 -27.00 7.51 -0.93
CA LEU A 1003 -25.81 8.32 -1.28
C LEU A 1003 -24.82 8.36 -0.12
N SER A 1004 -23.51 8.53 -0.39
CA SER A 1004 -22.51 8.61 0.69
C SER A 1004 -21.40 9.61 0.37
N LEU A 1005 -21.18 10.57 1.27
CA LEU A 1005 -20.09 11.54 1.19
C LEU A 1005 -19.02 11.23 2.25
N SER A 1006 -17.78 11.03 1.82
CA SER A 1006 -16.66 10.72 2.73
C SER A 1006 -16.10 11.99 3.39
N GLN A 1007 -15.18 11.82 4.34
CA GLN A 1007 -14.72 12.86 5.24
C GLN A 1007 -14.11 14.10 4.55
N TYR A 1008 -13.29 13.88 3.53
CA TYR A 1008 -12.56 14.93 2.82
C TYR A 1008 -12.93 15.05 1.34
N GLN A 1009 -13.89 14.26 0.84
CA GLN A 1009 -14.27 14.28 -0.58
C GLN A 1009 -14.67 15.67 -1.10
N ALA A 1010 -15.28 16.51 -0.24
CA ALA A 1010 -15.63 17.89 -0.59
C ALA A 1010 -14.44 18.78 -0.98
N TYR A 1011 -13.22 18.44 -0.55
CA TYR A 1011 -12.01 19.22 -0.83
C TYR A 1011 -11.38 18.87 -2.19
N ASP A 1012 -11.70 17.69 -2.74
CA ASP A 1012 -11.20 17.23 -4.04
C ASP A 1012 -12.16 17.55 -5.19
N LEU A 1013 -13.45 17.76 -4.89
CA LEU A 1013 -14.49 18.01 -5.87
C LEU A 1013 -14.45 19.45 -6.41
N PRO A 1014 -14.80 19.66 -7.70
CA PRO A 1014 -14.82 20.99 -8.31
C PRO A 1014 -15.97 21.85 -7.74
N GLY A 1015 -15.64 22.82 -6.88
CA GLY A 1015 -16.62 23.64 -6.15
C GLY A 1015 -17.25 24.81 -6.93
N SER A 1016 -17.34 24.74 -8.26
CA SER A 1016 -17.86 25.81 -9.13
C SER A 1016 -19.33 25.65 -9.53
N MET A 1017 -19.94 24.50 -9.25
CA MET A 1017 -21.34 24.23 -9.61
C MET A 1017 -22.30 25.17 -8.88
N PRO A 1018 -23.32 25.73 -9.56
CA PRO A 1018 -24.41 26.46 -8.92
C PRO A 1018 -25.13 25.60 -7.87
N VAL A 1019 -25.41 26.18 -6.70
CA VAL A 1019 -25.96 25.42 -5.57
C VAL A 1019 -27.31 24.77 -5.89
N ALA A 1020 -28.22 25.53 -6.52
CA ALA A 1020 -29.53 25.02 -6.92
C ALA A 1020 -29.43 23.82 -7.88
N GLU A 1021 -28.47 23.86 -8.82
CA GLU A 1021 -28.22 22.77 -9.76
C GLU A 1021 -27.70 21.52 -9.05
N ALA A 1022 -26.73 21.68 -8.15
CA ALA A 1022 -26.19 20.56 -7.36
C ALA A 1022 -27.28 19.88 -6.52
N LEU A 1023 -28.11 20.66 -5.81
CA LEU A 1023 -29.20 20.12 -5.02
C LEU A 1023 -30.26 19.43 -5.89
N GLN A 1024 -30.55 19.97 -7.08
CA GLN A 1024 -31.50 19.36 -8.02
C GLN A 1024 -31.01 17.99 -8.51
N LEU A 1025 -29.71 17.83 -8.79
CA LEU A 1025 -29.14 16.52 -9.15
C LEU A 1025 -29.37 15.46 -8.07
N VAL A 1026 -29.26 15.85 -6.80
CA VAL A 1026 -29.56 14.95 -5.68
C VAL A 1026 -31.05 14.57 -5.65
N VAL A 1027 -31.96 15.51 -5.91
CA VAL A 1027 -33.41 15.23 -5.99
C VAL A 1027 -33.71 14.25 -7.12
N ASP A 1028 -33.07 14.45 -8.28
CA ASP A 1028 -33.30 13.69 -9.50
C ASP A 1028 -32.84 12.22 -9.39
N GLU A 1029 -31.84 11.94 -8.54
CA GLU A 1029 -31.31 10.59 -8.31
C GLU A 1029 -32.30 9.66 -7.56
N PHE A 1030 -33.38 10.21 -6.97
CA PHE A 1030 -34.38 9.45 -6.21
C PHE A 1030 -35.78 9.45 -6.87
N PRO A 1031 -35.96 9.20 -8.18
CA PRO A 1031 -37.19 9.54 -8.91
C PRO A 1031 -38.47 8.85 -8.39
N SER A 1032 -38.33 7.69 -7.75
CA SER A 1032 -39.46 6.89 -7.22
C SER A 1032 -39.67 7.01 -5.71
N SER A 1033 -38.81 7.75 -5.00
CA SER A 1033 -38.88 7.93 -3.55
C SER A 1033 -39.17 9.40 -3.20
N GLU A 1034 -40.09 9.65 -2.26
CA GLU A 1034 -40.27 10.99 -1.67
C GLU A 1034 -39.15 11.34 -0.66
N LEU A 1035 -38.32 10.36 -0.28
CA LEU A 1035 -37.22 10.52 0.66
C LEU A 1035 -35.87 10.37 -0.05
N ILE A 1036 -35.03 11.38 0.11
CA ILE A 1036 -33.61 11.35 -0.23
C ILE A 1036 -32.88 10.80 0.99
N SER A 1037 -32.11 9.74 0.84
CA SER A 1037 -31.39 9.11 1.96
C SER A 1037 -29.92 8.92 1.65
N GLY A 1038 -29.07 9.14 2.65
CA GLY A 1038 -27.65 8.92 2.52
C GLY A 1038 -26.88 8.97 3.82
N LYS A 1039 -25.56 9.04 3.70
CA LYS A 1039 -24.60 9.14 4.80
C LYS A 1039 -23.61 10.26 4.53
N THR A 1040 -23.16 10.91 5.60
CA THR A 1040 -22.10 11.91 5.53
C THR A 1040 -21.09 11.70 6.63
N SER A 1041 -19.81 11.76 6.26
CA SER A 1041 -18.70 11.90 7.19
C SER A 1041 -18.00 13.26 7.05
N LEU A 1042 -18.60 14.22 6.35
CA LEU A 1042 -17.97 15.49 5.98
C LEU A 1042 -17.36 16.21 7.20
N MET A 1043 -16.05 16.45 7.13
CA MET A 1043 -15.29 17.20 8.13
C MET A 1043 -15.08 18.62 7.65
N ILE A 1044 -15.67 19.59 8.35
CA ILE A 1044 -15.57 21.02 8.02
C ILE A 1044 -14.55 21.68 8.95
N VAL A 1045 -13.42 22.10 8.38
CA VAL A 1045 -12.32 22.76 9.10
C VAL A 1045 -12.00 24.15 8.54
N PRO A 1046 -11.29 25.03 9.28
CA PRO A 1046 -10.91 26.34 8.75
C PRO A 1046 -10.19 26.26 7.40
N GLY A 1047 -10.62 27.10 6.46
CA GLY A 1047 -10.26 27.00 5.04
C GLY A 1047 -11.37 26.39 4.18
N TYR A 1048 -12.37 25.73 4.77
CA TYR A 1048 -13.56 25.27 4.06
C TYR A 1048 -14.40 26.43 3.53
N SER A 1049 -14.76 26.38 2.25
CA SER A 1049 -15.64 27.35 1.62
C SER A 1049 -17.07 26.81 1.61
N PHE A 1050 -17.92 27.35 2.50
CA PHE A 1050 -19.34 27.03 2.54
C PHE A 1050 -20.01 27.27 1.19
N LYS A 1051 -21.01 26.47 0.84
CA LYS A 1051 -21.67 26.56 -0.47
C LYS A 1051 -23.12 26.94 -0.32
N VAL A 1052 -23.79 26.35 0.67
CA VAL A 1052 -25.23 26.49 0.87
C VAL A 1052 -25.52 27.44 2.01
N VAL A 1053 -24.80 27.34 3.13
CA VAL A 1053 -25.16 28.04 4.37
C VAL A 1053 -24.60 29.46 4.42
N ASP A 1054 -25.46 30.44 4.63
CA ASP A 1054 -25.11 31.87 4.77
C ASP A 1054 -25.11 32.35 6.23
N LYS A 1055 -26.04 31.81 7.02
CA LYS A 1055 -26.22 32.15 8.45
C LYS A 1055 -26.33 30.88 9.27
N LEU A 1056 -25.82 30.89 10.50
CA LEU A 1056 -25.83 29.73 11.39
C LEU A 1056 -26.31 30.15 12.79
N VAL A 1057 -27.39 29.54 13.27
CA VAL A 1057 -27.79 29.60 14.69
C VAL A 1057 -27.30 28.33 15.37
N THR A 1058 -26.51 28.44 16.44
CA THR A 1058 -25.95 27.29 17.15
C THR A 1058 -25.69 27.58 18.63
N ASN A 1059 -25.41 26.56 19.43
CA ASN A 1059 -24.91 26.72 20.81
C ASN A 1059 -23.41 27.05 20.82
N PHE A 1060 -22.86 27.33 22.01
CA PHE A 1060 -21.40 27.34 22.21
C PHE A 1060 -20.87 25.91 22.41
N HIS A 1061 -19.76 25.57 21.77
CA HIS A 1061 -19.26 24.18 21.64
C HIS A 1061 -18.03 23.91 22.49
N ALA A 1062 -17.77 22.64 22.84
CA ALA A 1062 -16.61 22.27 23.64
C ALA A 1062 -15.28 22.61 22.93
N PRO A 1063 -14.23 23.02 23.66
CA PRO A 1063 -12.95 23.50 23.10
C PRO A 1063 -12.21 22.46 22.24
N ASP A 1064 -12.42 21.18 22.52
CA ASP A 1064 -11.82 20.02 21.89
C ASP A 1064 -12.78 19.30 20.93
N SER A 1065 -13.83 19.97 20.45
CA SER A 1065 -14.83 19.36 19.57
C SER A 1065 -14.65 19.69 18.09
N THR A 1066 -15.08 18.78 17.21
CA THR A 1066 -15.16 19.03 15.76
C THR A 1066 -16.10 20.18 15.41
N LEU A 1067 -17.11 20.44 16.25
CA LEU A 1067 -18.02 21.58 16.11
C LEU A 1067 -17.29 22.93 16.23
N MET A 1068 -16.25 23.00 17.07
CA MET A 1068 -15.42 24.19 17.21
C MET A 1068 -14.66 24.53 15.91
N LEU A 1069 -14.23 23.50 15.18
CA LEU A 1069 -13.59 23.64 13.87
C LEU A 1069 -14.57 24.18 12.83
N MET A 1070 -15.79 23.65 12.81
CA MET A 1070 -16.83 24.06 11.86
C MET A 1070 -17.24 25.52 12.05
N VAL A 1071 -17.49 25.97 13.29
CA VAL A 1071 -17.84 27.39 13.53
C VAL A 1071 -16.65 28.31 13.21
N SER A 1072 -15.42 27.85 13.45
CA SER A 1072 -14.19 28.58 13.08
C SER A 1072 -14.03 28.69 11.56
N ALA A 1073 -14.40 27.65 10.80
CA ALA A 1073 -14.46 27.71 9.34
C ALA A 1073 -15.53 28.68 8.84
N PHE A 1074 -16.67 28.73 9.52
CA PHE A 1074 -17.83 29.52 9.11
C PHE A 1074 -17.63 31.03 9.29
N ALA A 1075 -17.23 31.45 10.50
CA ALA A 1075 -17.11 32.87 10.86
C ALA A 1075 -15.66 33.38 10.91
N GLY A 1076 -14.67 32.47 10.87
CA GLY A 1076 -13.26 32.78 11.03
C GLY A 1076 -12.74 32.46 12.45
N THR A 1077 -11.55 31.86 12.52
CA THR A 1077 -10.95 31.39 13.79
C THR A 1077 -10.76 32.50 14.81
N ARG A 1078 -10.33 33.69 14.38
CA ARG A 1078 -10.11 34.82 15.30
C ARG A 1078 -11.43 35.34 15.83
N GLU A 1079 -12.40 35.55 14.93
CA GLU A 1079 -13.72 36.08 15.25
C GLU A 1079 -14.46 35.17 16.22
N ILE A 1080 -14.37 33.84 16.03
CA ILE A 1080 -14.95 32.87 16.97
C ILE A 1080 -14.28 32.93 18.33
N LYS A 1081 -12.95 33.03 18.42
CA LYS A 1081 -12.27 33.18 19.72
C LYS A 1081 -12.76 34.42 20.48
N GLU A 1082 -12.86 35.56 19.80
CA GLU A 1082 -13.38 36.80 20.39
C GLU A 1082 -14.84 36.63 20.88
N ILE A 1083 -15.70 35.95 20.10
CA ILE A 1083 -17.08 35.67 20.48
C ILE A 1083 -17.14 34.78 21.73
N TYR A 1084 -16.30 33.75 21.80
CA TYR A 1084 -16.26 32.82 22.93
C TYR A 1084 -15.70 33.49 24.19
N GLU A 1085 -14.64 34.30 24.07
CA GLU A 1085 -14.12 35.11 25.17
C GLU A 1085 -15.18 36.08 25.71
N GLN A 1086 -15.92 36.75 24.82
CA GLN A 1086 -17.02 37.62 25.20
C GLN A 1086 -18.15 36.84 25.89
N ALA A 1087 -18.48 35.65 25.40
CA ALA A 1087 -19.50 34.79 25.99
C ALA A 1087 -19.08 34.34 27.40
N ILE A 1088 -17.82 33.94 27.61
CA ILE A 1088 -17.26 33.60 28.93
C ILE A 1088 -17.30 34.80 29.87
N ALA A 1089 -16.85 35.97 29.40
CA ALA A 1089 -16.87 37.20 30.19
C ALA A 1089 -18.32 37.63 30.55
N GLY A 1090 -19.26 37.44 29.63
CA GLY A 1090 -20.70 37.64 29.82
C GLY A 1090 -21.38 36.54 30.63
N LYS A 1091 -20.62 35.56 31.13
CA LYS A 1091 -21.11 34.38 31.86
C LYS A 1091 -22.21 33.63 31.11
N MET A 1092 -22.14 33.59 29.78
CA MET A 1092 -23.01 32.80 28.92
C MET A 1092 -22.91 31.32 29.27
N LYS A 1093 -24.00 30.58 29.09
CA LYS A 1093 -24.05 29.15 29.33
C LYS A 1093 -23.65 28.41 28.05
N PHE A 1094 -22.88 27.33 28.19
CA PHE A 1094 -22.28 26.59 27.08
C PHE A 1094 -22.92 25.22 26.87
N LEU A 1095 -22.65 24.63 25.71
CA LEU A 1095 -23.04 23.27 25.30
C LEU A 1095 -24.56 23.10 25.11
N SER A 1096 -25.04 21.85 25.17
CA SER A 1096 -26.40 21.42 24.76
C SER A 1096 -27.54 22.29 25.30
N TYR A 1097 -27.58 22.51 26.61
CA TYR A 1097 -28.61 23.34 27.28
C TYR A 1097 -28.18 24.79 27.51
N GLY A 1098 -27.01 25.16 26.98
CA GLY A 1098 -26.48 26.51 27.11
C GLY A 1098 -27.24 27.54 26.28
N ASP A 1099 -26.69 28.73 26.22
CA ASP A 1099 -27.21 29.84 25.42
C ASP A 1099 -26.92 29.63 23.91
N ALA A 1100 -27.56 30.44 23.07
CA ALA A 1100 -27.43 30.39 21.62
C ALA A 1100 -26.59 31.55 21.08
N MET A 1101 -26.02 31.37 19.90
CA MET A 1101 -25.41 32.41 19.10
C MET A 1101 -25.86 32.33 17.64
N MET A 1102 -25.87 33.47 16.96
CA MET A 1102 -26.01 33.55 15.51
C MET A 1102 -24.72 34.07 14.89
N LEU A 1103 -24.27 33.38 13.85
CA LEU A 1103 -23.09 33.68 13.07
C LEU A 1103 -23.50 33.97 11.63
N GLU A 1104 -22.72 34.80 10.95
CA GLU A 1104 -22.79 35.01 9.52
C GLU A 1104 -21.52 34.50 8.86
N ARG A 1105 -21.67 33.92 7.66
CA ARG A 1105 -20.55 33.41 6.89
C ARG A 1105 -19.59 34.54 6.53
N LYS A 1106 -18.29 34.31 6.74
CA LYS A 1106 -17.24 35.22 6.24
C LYS A 1106 -17.18 35.15 4.71
N ARG A 1107 -17.62 36.23 4.02
CA ARG A 1107 -17.53 36.35 2.56
C ARG A 1107 -16.12 36.81 2.16
N GLU A 1108 -15.43 36.04 1.34
CA GLU A 1108 -14.14 36.45 0.76
C GLU A 1108 -14.36 37.64 -0.19
N GLY A 1109 -13.86 38.83 0.19
CA GLY A 1109 -13.88 40.03 -0.68
C GLY A 1109 -14.53 41.30 -0.12
N GLY A 1110 -15.04 41.31 1.11
CA GLY A 1110 -15.50 42.54 1.76
C GLY A 1110 -14.34 43.41 2.25
N ARG A 1111 -13.84 44.35 1.43
CA ARG A 1111 -13.12 45.52 1.95
C ARG A 1111 -14.01 46.18 3.00
N GLU A 1112 -13.54 46.26 4.25
CA GLU A 1112 -14.01 47.31 5.16
C GLU A 1112 -13.84 48.64 4.44
N LYS A 1113 -14.93 49.21 3.95
CA LYS A 1113 -15.03 50.65 3.76
C LYS A 1113 -15.15 51.24 5.17
N GLY A 1114 -14.01 51.38 5.84
CA GLY A 1114 -13.88 52.25 7.00
C GLY A 1114 -13.64 53.67 6.53
N GLU A 1115 -14.55 54.56 6.93
CA GLU A 1115 -14.39 56.02 6.90
C GLU A 1115 -13.19 56.50 7.72
#